data_AF-A0A3M1J3G8-F1
#
_entry.id   AF-A0A3M1J3G8-F1
#
_cell.length_a   1.000
_cell.length_b   1.000
_cell.length_c   1.000
_cell.angle_alpha   90.00
_cell.angle_beta   90.00
_cell.angle_gamma   90.00
#
_symmetry.space_group_name_H-M   'P 1'
#
loop_
_entity.id
_entity.type
_entity.pdbx_description
1 polymer ?
#
loop_
_entity_poly.entity_id
_entity_poly.type
_entity_poly.pdbx_seq_one_letter_code
_entity_poly.pdbx_strand_id
1 'polypeptide(L)'
;THLKAQLDQADQASTVIFLGDNIYPDGLPPKSSAGERADDERALLTQLAVLKDFPGQAYFVAGNHDWAGYGVDGLTRQARFLEKHSEARLLPRPGCGDPVEIELTDDLTLLLLDSQWWLANWNGESKINDGCEAKSRADFNFMLQEAVKGNRRKELLIVTHHPVYSNGQHGGKFSFSQHIFPLRDLNPKLYIPLPGLGSVLRLLQSSVGTRQDLPNATYRDLRQLLLQQARQAKRVIFAAGHEHNLQFWEKDEQHFIVSGSGSRREPSKIGSGAEFAYGQFGFARLDYYAQGAVWVNYYALSPDGRASELVFRKQIRDASEGAVEPPPPAITADFSASKTRRLRLSEVDFSRTPLGEKLWGQHYRAAYASEITVPELDLAAEGLVPVKRGGGFQTNSLRIESPTTKRQYTLRSVDKDASRTVPYPLNTDLILDLVGDNFSASHPLAALAVAPLAERAGVYHTNPQLVFLPSQPALGHFNEDYAGALYLFEERPDDEHWQDANYFGNPEKIVSTFRMLEETRQEHDERVDQHWTLRSRLFDLVIGDWDRHDDQWRWARIQRGEAHYYRPIPRDRDQAFAHYDGLIFAFARQLSVKSKQWRPFTTQLGRIHWATYNAYLFDQSFLTTMEWKDWQQAIEHLQTTLTDEGIEQAFAEAWPEPFLSRDAPAIKQTIRLRRNQLEAIARDYYEFLAREVDILGTDEKDLFLIERQGNGQTRVRVFNTNKKAEREALLYDRLFLSEETKVIHCYGLADDDIFQVRGDVEYGLRIDLVGGEGEDT
;
A
#
# COMPACT_ATOMS: atom_id res chain seq x y z
N THR A 1 21.95 4.99 -33.23
CA THR A 1 22.83 4.90 -32.03
C THR A 1 23.36 3.48 -31.90
N HIS A 2 24.42 3.24 -31.14
CA HIS A 2 24.96 1.88 -30.99
C HIS A 2 23.98 0.92 -30.29
N LEU A 3 23.19 1.43 -29.34
CA LEU A 3 22.09 0.68 -28.74
C LEU A 3 21.02 0.31 -29.79
N LYS A 4 20.63 1.24 -30.68
CA LYS A 4 19.69 0.94 -31.79
C LYS A 4 20.18 -0.24 -32.63
N ALA A 5 21.46 -0.30 -32.96
CA ALA A 5 22.01 -1.40 -33.75
C ALA A 5 21.89 -2.77 -33.06
N GLN A 6 21.83 -2.81 -31.72
CA GLN A 6 21.52 -4.03 -30.97
C GLN A 6 20.02 -4.31 -30.96
N LEU A 7 19.19 -3.29 -30.71
CA LEU A 7 17.73 -3.43 -30.68
C LEU A 7 17.14 -3.81 -32.05
N ASP A 8 17.77 -3.40 -33.15
CA ASP A 8 17.41 -3.78 -34.52
C ASP A 8 17.56 -5.27 -34.80
N GLN A 9 18.40 -5.94 -34.02
CA GLN A 9 18.65 -7.38 -34.11
C GLN A 9 17.89 -8.18 -33.05
N ALA A 10 17.18 -7.49 -32.16
CA ALA A 10 16.47 -8.09 -31.04
C ALA A 10 15.06 -8.54 -31.45
N ASP A 11 14.59 -9.61 -30.83
CA ASP A 11 13.26 -10.16 -31.06
C ASP A 11 12.23 -9.65 -30.03
N GLN A 12 10.99 -10.14 -30.12
CA GLN A 12 9.91 -9.78 -29.19
C GLN A 12 10.15 -10.24 -27.74
N ALA A 13 11.03 -11.23 -27.52
CA ALA A 13 11.37 -11.71 -26.18
C ALA A 13 12.41 -10.83 -25.48
N SER A 14 12.86 -9.76 -26.15
CA SER A 14 13.87 -8.85 -25.64
C SER A 14 13.24 -7.71 -24.81
N THR A 15 13.97 -7.25 -23.79
CA THR A 15 13.56 -6.11 -22.95
C THR A 15 14.70 -5.11 -22.86
N VAL A 16 14.40 -3.82 -22.96
CA VAL A 16 15.35 -2.71 -22.76
C VAL A 16 14.93 -1.87 -21.56
N ILE A 17 15.90 -1.50 -20.74
CA ILE A 17 15.64 -0.77 -19.49
C ILE A 17 16.54 0.46 -19.43
N PHE A 18 15.93 1.64 -19.29
CA PHE A 18 16.61 2.90 -19.00
C PHE A 18 16.70 3.06 -17.48
N LEU A 19 17.92 3.07 -16.94
CA LEU A 19 18.20 2.90 -15.52
C LEU A 19 18.12 4.22 -14.71
N GLY A 20 17.32 5.18 -15.14
CA GLY A 20 17.14 6.49 -14.50
C GLY A 20 18.15 7.56 -14.91
N ASP A 21 17.89 8.76 -14.41
CA ASP A 21 18.46 10.02 -14.89
C ASP A 21 18.25 10.21 -16.39
N ASN A 22 16.98 10.12 -16.79
CA ASN A 22 16.61 10.19 -18.20
C ASN A 22 16.68 11.64 -18.73
N ILE A 23 16.65 12.63 -17.83
CA ILE A 23 16.77 14.07 -18.10
C ILE A 23 17.66 14.75 -17.07
N TYR A 24 18.22 15.91 -17.41
CA TYR A 24 19.17 16.65 -16.59
C TYR A 24 19.04 18.17 -16.84
N PRO A 25 19.32 19.02 -15.84
CA PRO A 25 19.75 18.66 -14.48
C PRO A 25 18.59 18.31 -13.55
N ASP A 26 17.36 18.71 -13.87
CA ASP A 26 16.18 18.53 -13.05
C ASP A 26 15.11 17.71 -13.80
N GLY A 27 14.07 17.30 -13.09
CA GLY A 27 12.92 16.58 -13.63
C GLY A 27 12.13 17.44 -14.61
N LEU A 28 11.18 16.83 -15.33
CA LEU A 28 10.54 17.49 -16.48
C LEU A 28 9.79 18.77 -16.05
N PRO A 29 10.17 19.97 -16.52
CA PRO A 29 9.58 21.23 -16.07
C PRO A 29 8.09 21.39 -16.44
N PRO A 30 7.33 22.24 -15.73
CA PRO A 30 5.98 22.61 -16.14
C PRO A 30 5.99 23.37 -17.47
N LYS A 31 4.83 23.47 -18.13
CA LYS A 31 4.70 24.18 -19.42
C LYS A 31 5.03 25.69 -19.33
N SER A 32 4.94 26.28 -18.14
CA SER A 32 5.34 27.66 -17.87
C SER A 32 6.84 27.90 -18.07
N SER A 33 7.67 26.86 -17.88
CA SER A 33 9.12 26.89 -18.13
C SER A 33 9.47 26.35 -19.53
N ALA A 34 8.86 26.92 -20.56
CA ALA A 34 8.87 26.36 -21.92
C ALA A 34 10.27 26.15 -22.53
N GLY A 35 11.25 27.00 -22.19
CA GLY A 35 12.62 26.90 -22.70
C GLY A 35 13.35 25.65 -22.21
N GLU A 36 13.45 25.48 -20.88
CA GLU A 36 14.08 24.32 -20.24
C GLU A 36 13.36 23.02 -20.63
N ARG A 37 12.02 23.06 -20.60
CA ARG A 37 11.18 21.92 -20.97
C ARG A 37 11.45 21.41 -22.38
N ALA A 38 11.70 22.29 -23.34
CA ALA A 38 11.92 21.89 -24.73
C ALA A 38 13.22 21.08 -24.92
N ASP A 39 14.26 21.35 -24.13
CA ASP A 39 15.50 20.59 -24.18
C ASP A 39 15.35 19.20 -23.52
N ASP A 40 14.60 19.11 -22.41
CA ASP A 40 14.28 17.84 -21.75
C ASP A 40 13.38 16.94 -22.61
N GLU A 41 12.35 17.52 -23.24
CA GLU A 41 11.50 16.79 -24.19
C GLU A 41 12.31 16.29 -25.39
N ARG A 42 13.30 17.07 -25.88
CA ARG A 42 14.21 16.63 -26.94
C ARG A 42 15.10 15.47 -26.49
N ALA A 43 15.58 15.49 -25.24
CA ALA A 43 16.37 14.40 -24.67
C ALA A 43 15.55 13.10 -24.56
N LEU A 44 14.30 13.19 -24.10
CA LEU A 44 13.38 12.04 -24.04
C LEU A 44 13.05 11.51 -25.44
N LEU A 45 12.72 12.39 -26.40
CA LEU A 45 12.47 11.98 -27.79
C LEU A 45 13.69 11.30 -28.42
N THR A 46 14.90 11.73 -28.08
CA THR A 46 16.13 11.10 -28.58
C THR A 46 16.27 9.67 -28.05
N GLN A 47 15.91 9.42 -26.78
CA GLN A 47 15.89 8.08 -26.20
C GLN A 47 14.80 7.21 -26.83
N LEU A 48 13.59 7.75 -26.97
CA LEU A 48 12.47 7.05 -27.62
C LEU A 48 12.75 6.72 -29.08
N ALA A 49 13.50 7.56 -29.81
CA ALA A 49 13.89 7.28 -31.19
C ALA A 49 14.77 6.02 -31.31
N VAL A 50 15.48 5.63 -30.25
CA VAL A 50 16.25 4.38 -30.20
C VAL A 50 15.33 3.15 -30.11
N LEU A 51 14.10 3.32 -29.64
CA LEU A 51 13.10 2.25 -29.51
C LEU A 51 12.23 2.09 -30.76
N LYS A 52 12.38 2.97 -31.76
CA LYS A 52 11.60 2.88 -32.98
C LYS A 52 11.80 1.50 -33.62
N ASP A 53 10.71 0.83 -33.97
CA ASP A 53 10.69 -0.51 -34.58
C ASP A 53 11.28 -1.63 -33.70
N PHE A 54 11.61 -1.36 -32.43
CA PHE A 54 12.01 -2.40 -31.48
C PHE A 54 10.76 -3.20 -31.07
N PRO A 55 10.71 -4.52 -31.32
CA PRO A 55 9.49 -5.30 -31.14
C PRO A 55 9.29 -5.79 -29.69
N GLY A 56 10.29 -5.60 -28.83
CA GLY A 56 10.25 -6.00 -27.42
C GLY A 56 9.71 -4.92 -26.48
N GLN A 57 9.92 -5.11 -25.18
CA GLN A 57 9.39 -4.24 -24.13
C GLN A 57 10.41 -3.19 -23.66
N ALA A 58 9.95 -1.97 -23.38
CA ALA A 58 10.80 -0.88 -22.92
C ALA A 58 10.32 -0.29 -21.59
N TYR A 59 11.23 -0.23 -20.62
CA TYR A 59 10.95 0.30 -19.29
C TYR A 59 11.93 1.42 -18.93
N PHE A 60 11.42 2.41 -18.22
CA PHE A 60 12.20 3.49 -17.63
C PHE A 60 12.09 3.39 -16.12
N VAL A 61 13.20 3.54 -15.41
CA VAL A 61 13.23 3.73 -13.95
C VAL A 61 13.55 5.20 -13.68
N ALA A 62 13.05 5.78 -12.59
CA ALA A 62 13.38 7.13 -12.19
C ALA A 62 14.71 7.18 -11.41
N GLY A 63 15.56 8.14 -11.77
CA GLY A 63 16.78 8.48 -11.06
C GLY A 63 16.64 9.76 -10.23
N ASN A 64 17.70 10.14 -9.53
CA ASN A 64 17.64 11.31 -8.65
C ASN A 64 17.48 12.62 -9.42
N HIS A 65 17.94 12.71 -10.67
CA HIS A 65 17.73 13.87 -11.52
C HIS A 65 16.31 13.95 -12.07
N ASP A 66 15.66 12.82 -12.35
CA ASP A 66 14.24 12.80 -12.75
C ASP A 66 13.33 13.33 -11.63
N TRP A 67 13.72 13.10 -10.37
CA TRP A 67 13.04 13.64 -9.16
C TRP A 67 13.39 15.10 -8.86
N ALA A 68 14.54 15.59 -9.31
CA ALA A 68 15.08 16.89 -8.88
C ALA A 68 14.22 18.07 -9.38
N GLY A 69 14.22 19.18 -8.63
CA GLY A 69 13.51 20.41 -8.95
C GLY A 69 11.98 20.37 -8.80
N TYR A 70 11.32 19.27 -9.17
CA TYR A 70 9.86 19.19 -9.26
C TYR A 70 9.21 17.95 -8.62
N GLY A 71 9.98 17.08 -7.98
CA GLY A 71 9.45 15.95 -7.20
C GLY A 71 8.52 15.04 -7.98
N VAL A 72 7.43 14.60 -7.34
CA VAL A 72 6.46 13.67 -7.93
C VAL A 72 5.75 14.27 -9.16
N ASP A 73 5.57 15.60 -9.19
CA ASP A 73 4.95 16.28 -10.32
C ASP A 73 5.81 16.23 -11.59
N GLY A 74 7.13 16.36 -11.45
CA GLY A 74 8.10 16.20 -12.55
C GLY A 74 8.02 14.81 -13.16
N LEU A 75 8.07 13.77 -12.32
CA LEU A 75 7.95 12.37 -12.72
C LEU A 75 6.61 12.08 -13.41
N THR A 76 5.52 12.64 -12.87
CA THR A 76 4.19 12.47 -13.44
C THR A 76 4.13 13.06 -14.85
N ARG A 77 4.72 14.23 -15.08
CA ARG A 77 4.80 14.82 -16.42
C ARG A 77 5.66 13.96 -17.35
N GLN A 78 6.76 13.41 -16.86
CA GLN A 78 7.66 12.54 -17.61
C GLN A 78 6.99 11.22 -18.01
N ALA A 79 6.28 10.55 -17.08
CA ALA A 79 5.51 9.34 -17.36
C ALA A 79 4.47 9.59 -18.48
N ARG A 80 3.66 10.64 -18.34
CA ARG A 80 2.68 11.04 -19.37
C ARG A 80 3.35 11.35 -20.71
N PHE A 81 4.54 11.95 -20.69
CA PHE A 81 5.28 12.24 -21.92
C PHE A 81 5.73 10.96 -22.62
N LEU A 82 6.26 9.97 -21.89
CA LEU A 82 6.69 8.69 -22.44
C LEU A 82 5.51 7.91 -23.04
N GLU A 83 4.41 7.78 -22.30
CA GLU A 83 3.18 7.08 -22.71
C GLU A 83 2.54 7.72 -23.94
N LYS A 84 2.61 9.06 -24.05
CA LYS A 84 2.07 9.77 -25.21
C LYS A 84 2.85 9.50 -26.51
N HIS A 85 4.15 9.21 -26.42
CA HIS A 85 5.04 9.14 -27.58
C HIS A 85 5.55 7.73 -27.86
N SER A 86 5.26 6.75 -27.00
CA SER A 86 5.73 5.37 -27.12
C SER A 86 4.93 4.42 -26.22
N GLU A 87 5.14 3.12 -26.37
CA GLU A 87 4.62 2.10 -25.45
C GLU A 87 5.49 1.94 -24.18
N ALA A 88 6.58 2.69 -24.06
CA ALA A 88 7.49 2.62 -22.92
C ALA A 88 6.85 3.19 -21.67
N ARG A 89 7.14 2.58 -20.52
CA ARG A 89 6.53 2.94 -19.23
C ARG A 89 7.58 3.35 -18.21
N LEU A 90 7.32 4.43 -17.47
CA LEU A 90 8.09 4.80 -16.28
C LEU A 90 7.56 4.00 -15.09
N LEU A 91 8.40 3.11 -14.56
CA LEU A 91 8.06 2.18 -13.49
C LEU A 91 9.14 2.17 -12.40
N PRO A 92 8.75 2.09 -11.11
CA PRO A 92 7.39 2.18 -10.57
C PRO A 92 6.66 3.48 -10.92
N ARG A 93 5.33 3.52 -10.70
CA ARG A 93 4.52 4.71 -10.98
C ARG A 93 5.08 5.93 -10.22
N PRO A 94 4.99 7.15 -10.78
CA PRO A 94 5.43 8.37 -10.12
C PRO A 94 4.95 8.46 -8.66
N GLY A 95 5.88 8.66 -7.73
CA GLY A 95 5.56 8.81 -6.30
C GLY A 95 5.26 7.50 -5.54
N CYS A 96 5.24 6.34 -6.22
CA CYS A 96 5.01 5.05 -5.59
C CYS A 96 6.30 4.32 -5.24
N GLY A 97 6.38 3.81 -4.01
CA GLY A 97 7.42 2.87 -3.59
C GLY A 97 7.16 1.43 -4.04
N ASP A 98 5.97 1.11 -4.53
CA ASP A 98 5.54 -0.26 -4.87
C ASP A 98 6.59 -1.01 -5.71
N PRO A 99 7.12 -2.16 -5.24
CA PRO A 99 7.89 -3.05 -6.09
C PRO A 99 7.05 -3.53 -7.27
N VAL A 100 7.52 -3.34 -8.50
CA VAL A 100 6.79 -3.76 -9.71
C VAL A 100 7.40 -5.02 -10.29
N GLU A 101 6.65 -6.12 -10.21
CA GLU A 101 7.01 -7.43 -10.77
C GLU A 101 6.53 -7.56 -12.21
N ILE A 102 7.45 -7.94 -13.11
CA ILE A 102 7.19 -8.21 -14.52
C ILE A 102 7.78 -9.57 -14.85
N GLU A 103 6.90 -10.54 -15.10
CA GLU A 103 7.31 -11.87 -15.53
C GLU A 103 7.80 -11.80 -16.99
N LEU A 104 9.11 -12.02 -17.18
CA LEU A 104 9.72 -12.04 -18.51
C LEU A 104 9.63 -13.45 -19.13
N THR A 105 9.83 -14.47 -18.30
CA THR A 105 9.62 -15.89 -18.63
C THR A 105 9.15 -16.65 -17.39
N ASP A 106 8.76 -17.91 -17.54
CA ASP A 106 8.38 -18.79 -16.42
C ASP A 106 9.46 -18.87 -15.31
N ASP A 107 10.73 -18.65 -15.67
CA ASP A 107 11.90 -18.77 -14.78
C ASP A 107 12.63 -17.44 -14.51
N LEU A 108 12.16 -16.31 -15.07
CA LEU A 108 12.80 -14.99 -14.95
C LEU A 108 11.77 -13.90 -14.65
N THR A 109 11.95 -13.24 -13.51
CA THR A 109 11.14 -12.08 -13.11
C THR A 109 12.01 -10.83 -13.03
N LEU A 110 11.56 -9.77 -13.68
CA LEU A 110 12.08 -8.42 -13.55
C LEU A 110 11.37 -7.71 -12.39
N LEU A 111 12.13 -7.19 -11.44
CA LEU A 111 11.62 -6.43 -10.30
C LEU A 111 12.14 -4.99 -10.35
N LEU A 112 11.29 -4.05 -10.75
CA LEU A 112 11.63 -2.63 -10.85
C LEU A 112 11.34 -1.92 -9.53
N LEU A 113 12.32 -1.17 -8.99
CA LEU A 113 12.19 -0.41 -7.74
C LEU A 113 12.61 1.05 -7.94
N ASP A 114 11.83 1.98 -7.36
CA ASP A 114 12.25 3.38 -7.25
C ASP A 114 13.16 3.55 -6.02
N SER A 115 14.47 3.41 -6.24
CA SER A 115 15.45 3.65 -5.19
C SER A 115 15.48 5.10 -4.69
N GLN A 116 15.12 6.08 -5.52
CA GLN A 116 15.12 7.47 -5.11
C GLN A 116 13.92 7.77 -4.19
N TRP A 117 12.77 7.12 -4.38
CA TRP A 117 11.64 7.17 -3.45
C TRP A 117 12.08 6.81 -2.02
N TRP A 118 12.92 5.77 -1.86
CA TRP A 118 13.46 5.40 -0.54
C TRP A 118 14.41 6.45 0.03
N LEU A 119 15.25 7.07 -0.80
CA LEU A 119 16.26 8.04 -0.37
C LEU A 119 15.68 9.45 -0.14
N ALA A 120 14.61 9.80 -0.84
CA ALA A 120 14.02 11.13 -0.85
C ALA A 120 13.46 11.54 0.53
N ASN A 121 13.51 12.84 0.81
CA ASN A 121 12.75 13.40 1.92
C ASN A 121 11.35 13.71 1.41
N TRP A 122 10.32 13.07 1.94
CA TRP A 122 8.94 13.27 1.49
C TRP A 122 8.28 14.52 2.09
N ASN A 123 8.95 15.22 3.02
CA ASN A 123 8.40 16.44 3.60
C ASN A 123 8.16 17.48 2.49
N GLY A 124 6.90 17.90 2.33
CA GLY A 124 6.48 18.85 1.31
C GLY A 124 6.05 18.23 -0.03
N GLU A 125 6.16 16.91 -0.20
CA GLU A 125 5.67 16.20 -1.38
C GLU A 125 4.21 15.78 -1.16
N SER A 126 3.25 16.60 -1.59
CA SER A 126 1.80 16.38 -1.34
C SER A 126 1.24 15.13 -2.03
N LYS A 127 1.84 14.71 -3.15
CA LYS A 127 1.39 13.58 -3.98
C LYS A 127 2.18 12.29 -3.75
N ILE A 128 3.04 12.26 -2.74
CA ILE A 128 3.80 11.05 -2.40
C ILE A 128 2.85 9.91 -2.01
N ASN A 129 3.08 8.71 -2.53
CA ASN A 129 2.29 7.50 -2.27
C ASN A 129 0.82 7.56 -2.70
N ASP A 130 0.44 8.55 -3.52
CA ASP A 130 -0.94 8.67 -4.00
C ASP A 130 -1.33 7.46 -4.88
N GLY A 131 -2.44 6.81 -4.53
CA GLY A 131 -2.90 5.57 -5.17
C GLY A 131 -1.94 4.37 -5.08
N CYS A 132 -0.88 4.40 -4.27
CA CYS A 132 0.10 3.32 -4.11
C CYS A 132 -0.28 2.33 -2.99
N GLU A 133 0.21 1.09 -3.03
CA GLU A 133 0.05 0.12 -1.92
C GLU A 133 1.05 0.44 -0.78
N ALA A 134 2.30 0.79 -1.11
CA ALA A 134 3.31 1.23 -0.16
C ALA A 134 3.06 2.68 0.27
N LYS A 135 2.69 2.87 1.54
CA LYS A 135 2.50 4.20 2.17
C LYS A 135 3.68 4.62 3.03
N SER A 136 4.58 3.69 3.34
CA SER A 136 5.74 3.90 4.17
C SER A 136 6.92 3.02 3.74
N ARG A 137 8.13 3.36 4.21
CA ARG A 137 9.33 2.51 4.03
C ARG A 137 9.17 1.12 4.67
N ALA A 138 8.33 0.99 5.70
CA ALA A 138 8.02 -0.31 6.29
C ALA A 138 7.15 -1.16 5.35
N ASP A 139 6.15 -0.55 4.70
CA ASP A 139 5.33 -1.22 3.69
C ASP A 139 6.18 -1.63 2.49
N PHE A 140 7.06 -0.75 2.02
CA PHE A 140 8.03 -1.08 0.97
C PHE A 140 8.86 -2.33 1.32
N ASN A 141 9.44 -2.37 2.52
CA ASN A 141 10.24 -3.52 2.96
C ASN A 141 9.40 -4.81 2.95
N PHE A 142 8.18 -4.75 3.49
CA PHE A 142 7.27 -5.88 3.49
C PHE A 142 6.91 -6.34 2.07
N MET A 143 6.52 -5.42 1.18
CA MET A 143 6.19 -5.73 -0.21
C MET A 143 7.39 -6.28 -0.98
N LEU A 144 8.59 -5.74 -0.75
CA LEU A 144 9.82 -6.25 -1.35
C LEU A 144 10.09 -7.67 -0.87
N GLN A 145 9.90 -7.96 0.43
CA GLN A 145 10.03 -9.30 0.97
C GLN A 145 9.02 -10.26 0.33
N GLU A 146 7.76 -9.84 0.15
CA GLU A 146 6.73 -10.65 -0.52
C GLU A 146 7.05 -10.91 -1.99
N ALA A 147 7.49 -9.88 -2.74
CA ALA A 147 7.89 -10.02 -4.14
C ALA A 147 9.07 -10.99 -4.29
N VAL A 148 10.09 -10.87 -3.43
CA VAL A 148 11.25 -11.78 -3.45
C VAL A 148 10.84 -13.21 -3.05
N LYS A 149 10.03 -13.37 -2.00
CA LYS A 149 9.52 -14.67 -1.55
C LYS A 149 8.64 -15.33 -2.61
N GLY A 150 7.80 -14.56 -3.30
CA GLY A 150 6.94 -15.02 -4.40
C GLY A 150 7.73 -15.58 -5.57
N ASN A 151 8.92 -15.06 -5.81
CA ASN A 151 9.80 -15.45 -6.92
C ASN A 151 11.01 -16.27 -6.48
N ARG A 152 11.04 -16.82 -5.26
CA ARG A 152 12.23 -17.54 -4.71
C ARG A 152 12.74 -18.70 -5.58
N ARG A 153 11.87 -19.26 -6.42
CA ARG A 153 12.16 -20.36 -7.37
C ARG A 153 12.68 -19.86 -8.72
N LYS A 154 12.36 -18.61 -9.09
CA LYS A 154 12.78 -17.97 -10.33
C LYS A 154 14.10 -17.23 -10.14
N GLU A 155 14.74 -16.85 -11.24
CA GLU A 155 15.78 -15.83 -11.21
C GLU A 155 15.13 -14.45 -11.10
N LEU A 156 15.67 -13.61 -10.21
CA LEU A 156 15.21 -12.24 -10.03
C LEU A 156 16.22 -11.26 -10.60
N LEU A 157 15.80 -10.44 -11.57
CA LEU A 157 16.53 -9.26 -12.02
C LEU A 157 15.96 -8.04 -11.28
N ILE A 158 16.63 -7.61 -10.21
CA ILE A 158 16.24 -6.45 -9.43
C ILE A 158 16.90 -5.20 -10.03
N VAL A 159 16.08 -4.27 -10.49
CA VAL A 159 16.53 -3.03 -11.14
C VAL A 159 16.21 -1.84 -10.28
N THR A 160 17.22 -0.99 -10.10
CA THR A 160 17.14 0.26 -9.35
C THR A 160 17.92 1.34 -10.09
N HIS A 161 17.73 2.62 -9.77
CA HIS A 161 18.68 3.63 -10.24
C HIS A 161 20.00 3.55 -9.46
N HIS A 162 19.92 3.46 -8.13
CA HIS A 162 21.06 3.50 -7.21
C HIS A 162 21.71 2.12 -6.98
N PRO A 163 23.00 1.92 -7.29
CA PRO A 163 23.63 0.61 -7.20
C PRO A 163 23.89 0.14 -5.76
N VAL A 164 23.89 -1.18 -5.55
CA VAL A 164 24.25 -1.80 -4.25
C VAL A 164 25.76 -1.72 -3.97
N TYR A 165 26.57 -1.73 -5.03
CA TYR A 165 28.03 -1.60 -4.97
C TYR A 165 28.51 -0.59 -6.01
N SER A 166 29.51 0.21 -5.65
CA SER A 166 30.15 1.15 -6.56
C SER A 166 31.62 1.38 -6.22
N ASN A 167 32.46 1.45 -7.25
CA ASN A 167 33.81 2.03 -7.23
C ASN A 167 33.93 3.31 -8.09
N GLY A 168 32.83 4.03 -8.28
CA GLY A 168 32.84 5.38 -8.84
C GLY A 168 32.77 6.44 -7.74
N GLN A 169 32.37 7.66 -8.11
CA GLN A 169 32.44 8.81 -7.21
C GLN A 169 31.46 8.72 -6.05
N HIS A 170 30.25 8.20 -6.30
CA HIS A 170 29.23 8.00 -5.26
C HIS A 170 29.57 6.80 -4.36
N GLY A 171 30.45 5.92 -4.82
CA GLY A 171 31.15 4.90 -4.02
C GLY A 171 32.38 5.39 -3.26
N GLY A 172 32.71 6.70 -3.32
CA GLY A 172 33.83 7.29 -2.60
C GLY A 172 35.20 7.06 -3.27
N LYS A 173 35.23 6.80 -4.59
CA LYS A 173 36.46 6.69 -5.37
C LYS A 173 36.60 7.89 -6.29
N PHE A 174 37.73 8.60 -6.19
CA PHE A 174 37.94 9.86 -6.90
C PHE A 174 39.23 9.83 -7.72
N SER A 175 39.21 10.53 -8.85
CA SER A 175 40.39 10.74 -9.68
C SER A 175 41.34 11.76 -9.03
N PHE A 176 42.62 11.70 -9.40
CA PHE A 176 43.61 12.71 -8.99
C PHE A 176 43.16 14.14 -9.35
N SER A 177 42.47 14.30 -10.49
CA SER A 177 41.92 15.59 -10.90
C SER A 177 40.86 16.12 -9.92
N GLN A 178 40.04 15.27 -9.30
CA GLN A 178 39.00 15.71 -8.36
C GLN A 178 39.59 16.14 -7.01
N HIS A 179 40.76 15.63 -6.63
CA HIS A 179 41.51 16.10 -5.47
C HIS A 179 42.13 17.48 -5.67
N ILE A 180 42.52 17.81 -6.91
CA ILE A 180 43.14 19.10 -7.24
C ILE A 180 42.09 20.13 -7.66
N PHE A 181 41.07 19.75 -8.43
CA PHE A 181 40.09 20.66 -9.05
C PHE A 181 38.67 20.30 -8.62
N PRO A 182 38.29 20.45 -7.33
CA PRO A 182 37.03 19.95 -6.81
C PRO A 182 35.78 20.66 -7.36
N LEU A 183 35.92 21.86 -7.92
CA LEU A 183 34.80 22.64 -8.48
C LEU A 183 34.36 22.15 -9.86
N ARG A 184 35.12 21.22 -10.47
CA ARG A 184 34.78 20.65 -11.78
C ARG A 184 33.52 19.79 -11.75
N ASP A 185 33.15 19.28 -10.58
CA ASP A 185 31.91 18.51 -10.38
C ASP A 185 30.66 19.40 -10.51
N LEU A 186 30.76 20.68 -10.11
CA LEU A 186 29.68 21.66 -10.26
C LEU A 186 29.64 22.24 -11.68
N ASN A 187 30.81 22.51 -12.24
CA ASN A 187 30.93 23.00 -13.60
C ASN A 187 32.26 22.51 -14.22
N PRO A 188 32.21 21.68 -15.28
CA PRO A 188 33.39 21.11 -15.90
C PRO A 188 34.45 22.12 -16.37
N LYS A 189 34.07 23.39 -16.54
CA LYS A 189 34.95 24.50 -16.98
C LYS A 189 35.77 25.13 -15.86
N LEU A 190 35.49 24.85 -14.58
CA LEU A 190 36.15 25.47 -13.43
C LEU A 190 37.46 24.76 -13.04
N TYR A 191 38.54 25.06 -13.78
CA TYR A 191 39.90 24.56 -13.50
C TYR A 191 40.63 25.38 -12.43
N ILE A 192 40.06 25.46 -11.24
CA ILE A 192 40.67 26.18 -10.10
C ILE A 192 41.36 25.15 -9.18
N PRO A 193 42.70 25.14 -9.08
CA PRO A 193 43.42 24.18 -8.25
C PRO A 193 43.25 24.54 -6.76
N LEU A 194 42.56 23.68 -6.03
CA LEU A 194 42.33 23.74 -4.59
C LEU A 194 42.81 22.45 -3.92
N PRO A 195 44.10 22.08 -4.05
CA PRO A 195 44.64 20.89 -3.40
C PRO A 195 44.49 21.00 -1.88
N GLY A 196 44.33 19.88 -1.19
CA GLY A 196 44.00 19.86 0.24
C GLY A 196 42.50 20.03 0.48
N LEU A 197 41.90 21.17 0.12
CA LEU A 197 40.44 21.37 0.24
C LEU A 197 39.67 20.34 -0.59
N GLY A 198 40.09 20.08 -1.84
CA GLY A 198 39.50 19.04 -2.66
C GLY A 198 39.59 17.66 -2.00
N SER A 199 40.73 17.31 -1.40
CA SER A 199 40.91 16.06 -0.65
C SER A 199 40.04 15.97 0.61
N VAL A 200 39.84 17.09 1.34
CA VAL A 200 38.95 17.13 2.49
C VAL A 200 37.49 16.91 2.06
N LEU A 201 37.05 17.58 0.99
CA LEU A 201 35.70 17.37 0.44
C LEU A 201 35.49 15.91 0.01
N ARG A 202 36.47 15.31 -0.67
CA ARG A 202 36.42 13.88 -1.06
C ARG A 202 36.40 12.95 0.15
N LEU A 203 37.18 13.24 1.19
CA LEU A 203 37.17 12.47 2.42
C LEU A 203 35.80 12.50 3.08
N LEU A 204 35.19 13.69 3.19
CA LEU A 204 33.84 13.86 3.73
C LEU A 204 32.78 13.13 2.88
N GLN A 205 32.86 13.22 1.55
CA GLN A 205 31.96 12.49 0.65
C GLN A 205 32.12 10.97 0.81
N SER A 206 33.34 10.46 0.90
CA SER A 206 33.60 9.01 1.09
C SER A 206 33.25 8.48 2.48
N SER A 207 33.06 9.35 3.48
CA SER A 207 32.82 8.95 4.88
C SER A 207 31.38 9.20 5.34
N VAL A 208 30.77 10.31 4.90
CA VAL A 208 29.43 10.75 5.27
C VAL A 208 28.52 10.71 4.06
N GLY A 209 28.94 11.39 2.99
CA GLY A 209 28.19 11.45 1.74
C GLY A 209 26.86 12.19 1.84
N THR A 210 26.34 12.60 0.70
CA THR A 210 24.93 13.03 0.54
C THR A 210 24.02 11.80 0.49
N ARG A 211 22.70 11.98 0.46
CA ARG A 211 21.77 10.84 0.30
C ARG A 211 21.99 10.05 -1.01
N GLN A 212 22.72 10.63 -1.95
CA GLN A 212 23.07 10.05 -3.24
C GLN A 212 24.39 9.27 -3.19
N ASP A 213 25.12 9.26 -2.07
CA ASP A 213 26.40 8.59 -1.92
C ASP A 213 26.29 7.38 -0.97
N LEU A 214 26.96 6.27 -1.30
CA LEU A 214 26.90 4.99 -0.57
C LEU A 214 27.16 5.08 0.95
N PRO A 215 28.04 5.96 1.48
CA PRO A 215 28.28 6.06 2.92
C PRO A 215 27.09 6.59 3.73
N ASN A 216 26.11 7.23 3.09
CA ASN A 216 24.97 7.83 3.77
C ASN A 216 24.12 6.80 4.52
N ALA A 217 23.59 7.16 5.70
CA ALA A 217 22.81 6.24 6.52
C ALA A 217 21.58 5.67 5.77
N THR A 218 20.77 6.52 5.14
CA THR A 218 19.54 6.09 4.46
C THR A 218 19.82 5.18 3.27
N TYR A 219 20.92 5.42 2.54
CA TYR A 219 21.35 4.57 1.45
C TYR A 219 21.95 3.25 1.95
N ARG A 220 22.74 3.28 3.04
CA ARG A 220 23.19 2.05 3.70
C ARG A 220 22.02 1.18 4.17
N ASP A 221 20.94 1.79 4.67
CA ASP A 221 19.73 1.07 5.07
C ASP A 221 19.06 0.38 3.87
N LEU A 222 18.88 1.09 2.75
CA LEU A 222 18.35 0.49 1.51
C LEU A 222 19.23 -0.68 1.04
N ARG A 223 20.53 -0.46 1.04
CA ARG A 223 21.52 -1.45 0.59
C ARG A 223 21.49 -2.71 1.45
N GLN A 224 21.41 -2.56 2.77
CA GLN A 224 21.28 -3.68 3.69
C GLN A 224 19.97 -4.43 3.48
N LEU A 225 18.88 -3.70 3.29
CA LEU A 225 17.58 -4.27 2.97
C LEU A 225 17.63 -5.12 1.69
N LEU A 226 18.12 -4.56 0.58
CA LEU A 226 18.22 -5.28 -0.71
C LEU A 226 19.09 -6.54 -0.59
N LEU A 227 20.24 -6.44 0.09
CA LEU A 227 21.12 -7.59 0.32
C LEU A 227 20.50 -8.64 1.25
N GLN A 228 19.71 -8.23 2.24
CA GLN A 228 19.02 -9.16 3.14
C GLN A 228 17.92 -9.92 2.40
N GLN A 229 17.13 -9.23 1.57
CA GLN A 229 16.08 -9.89 0.79
C GLN A 229 16.67 -10.81 -0.27
N ALA A 230 17.76 -10.42 -0.94
CA ALA A 230 18.43 -11.28 -1.93
C ALA A 230 18.82 -12.67 -1.40
N ARG A 231 19.16 -12.78 -0.11
CA ARG A 231 19.50 -14.06 0.54
C ARG A 231 18.32 -15.04 0.64
N GLN A 232 17.09 -14.56 0.48
CA GLN A 232 15.88 -15.39 0.52
C GLN A 232 15.53 -15.99 -0.85
N ALA A 233 16.13 -15.48 -1.92
CA ALA A 233 15.98 -16.01 -3.27
C ALA A 233 17.22 -16.80 -3.67
N LYS A 234 17.03 -17.81 -4.53
CA LYS A 234 18.13 -18.67 -4.98
C LYS A 234 19.12 -17.93 -5.89
N ARG A 235 18.63 -17.00 -6.73
CA ARG A 235 19.43 -16.31 -7.76
C ARG A 235 18.94 -14.88 -7.97
N VAL A 236 19.78 -13.88 -7.71
CA VAL A 236 19.47 -12.46 -7.89
C VAL A 236 20.57 -11.75 -8.67
N ILE A 237 20.16 -11.01 -9.70
CA ILE A 237 20.99 -10.06 -10.44
C ILE A 237 20.49 -8.67 -10.10
N PHE A 238 21.38 -7.80 -9.63
CA PHE A 238 21.10 -6.38 -9.43
C PHE A 238 21.63 -5.58 -10.62
N ALA A 239 20.79 -4.74 -11.23
CA ALA A 239 21.20 -3.81 -12.27
C ALA A 239 20.87 -2.37 -11.89
N ALA A 240 21.82 -1.46 -12.10
CA ALA A 240 21.68 -0.07 -11.72
C ALA A 240 22.44 0.92 -12.62
N GLY A 241 22.02 2.18 -12.54
CA GLY A 241 22.66 3.32 -13.19
C GLY A 241 23.48 4.14 -12.19
N HIS A 242 23.07 5.39 -11.98
CA HIS A 242 23.61 6.41 -11.05
C HIS A 242 25.09 6.80 -11.28
N GLU A 243 25.97 5.81 -11.25
CA GLU A 243 27.37 5.97 -11.58
C GLU A 243 27.55 6.11 -13.09
N HIS A 244 28.26 7.16 -13.52
CA HIS A 244 28.48 7.44 -14.95
C HIS A 244 29.60 6.57 -15.52
N ASN A 245 29.56 5.26 -15.29
CA ASN A 245 30.56 4.28 -15.73
C ASN A 245 29.92 2.88 -15.83
N LEU A 246 30.74 1.89 -16.20
CA LEU A 246 30.36 0.48 -16.30
C LEU A 246 31.11 -0.33 -15.25
N GLN A 247 30.44 -1.18 -14.47
CA GLN A 247 31.10 -1.98 -13.43
C GLN A 247 30.38 -3.32 -13.18
N PHE A 248 31.12 -4.36 -12.79
CA PHE A 248 30.57 -5.67 -12.44
C PHE A 248 31.19 -6.26 -11.17
N TRP A 249 30.36 -6.87 -10.33
CA TRP A 249 30.75 -7.68 -9.19
C TRP A 249 30.01 -9.02 -9.18
N GLU A 250 30.68 -10.02 -8.61
CA GLU A 250 30.06 -11.25 -8.13
C GLU A 250 30.36 -11.41 -6.65
N LYS A 251 29.33 -11.58 -5.83
CA LYS A 251 29.48 -11.72 -4.39
C LYS A 251 28.30 -12.47 -3.78
N ASP A 252 28.60 -13.42 -2.89
CA ASP A 252 27.59 -14.24 -2.20
C ASP A 252 26.62 -14.90 -3.20
N GLU A 253 27.16 -15.39 -4.33
CA GLU A 253 26.43 -15.99 -5.46
C GLU A 253 25.43 -15.04 -6.16
N GLN A 254 25.51 -13.74 -5.89
CA GLN A 254 24.72 -12.69 -6.53
C GLN A 254 25.58 -11.87 -7.49
N HIS A 255 24.96 -11.30 -8.51
CA HIS A 255 25.64 -10.48 -9.52
C HIS A 255 25.18 -9.02 -9.44
N PHE A 256 26.12 -8.08 -9.58
CA PHE A 256 25.83 -6.65 -9.51
C PHE A 256 26.38 -5.96 -10.74
N ILE A 257 25.49 -5.30 -11.48
CA ILE A 257 25.73 -4.66 -12.77
C ILE A 257 25.50 -3.16 -12.60
N VAL A 258 26.49 -2.37 -12.99
CA VAL A 258 26.36 -0.91 -13.12
C VAL A 258 26.51 -0.57 -14.59
N SER A 259 25.49 0.07 -15.15
CA SER A 259 25.38 0.45 -16.57
C SER A 259 24.92 1.90 -16.75
N GLY A 260 25.48 2.83 -15.97
CA GLY A 260 25.05 4.24 -15.94
C GLY A 260 25.79 5.18 -16.91
N SER A 261 26.54 4.65 -17.89
CA SER A 261 27.32 5.46 -18.84
C SER A 261 26.65 5.68 -20.20
N GLY A 262 25.32 5.70 -20.26
CA GLY A 262 24.58 5.88 -21.52
C GLY A 262 24.68 7.29 -22.10
N SER A 263 24.76 8.32 -21.25
CA SER A 263 24.73 9.74 -21.62
C SER A 263 25.85 10.59 -20.99
N ARG A 264 26.45 10.10 -19.90
CA ARG A 264 27.57 10.73 -19.18
C ARG A 264 28.71 9.73 -18.93
N ARG A 265 29.91 10.23 -18.62
CA ARG A 265 31.07 9.39 -18.30
C ARG A 265 31.91 9.97 -17.17
N GLU A 266 32.36 9.10 -16.29
CA GLU A 266 33.25 9.42 -15.16
C GLU A 266 34.27 8.30 -14.93
N PRO A 267 35.41 8.62 -14.28
CA PRO A 267 36.41 7.62 -13.93
C PRO A 267 35.85 6.59 -12.94
N SER A 268 36.25 5.33 -13.12
CA SER A 268 36.03 4.24 -12.16
C SER A 268 37.33 3.48 -11.92
N LYS A 269 37.38 2.66 -10.87
CA LYS A 269 38.58 1.89 -10.52
C LYS A 269 38.25 0.43 -10.23
N ILE A 270 39.08 -0.48 -10.75
CA ILE A 270 39.07 -1.89 -10.36
C ILE A 270 39.62 -2.03 -8.92
N GLY A 271 38.92 -2.76 -8.05
CA GLY A 271 39.26 -2.94 -6.64
C GLY A 271 38.03 -3.22 -5.78
N SER A 272 38.18 -3.38 -4.46
CA SER A 272 37.04 -3.56 -3.53
C SER A 272 36.04 -4.67 -3.96
N GLY A 273 36.52 -5.72 -4.63
CA GLY A 273 35.72 -6.84 -5.12
C GLY A 273 35.12 -6.68 -6.52
N ALA A 274 35.30 -5.54 -7.20
CA ALA A 274 34.85 -5.38 -8.59
C ALA A 274 35.74 -6.20 -9.52
N GLU A 275 35.13 -7.00 -10.38
CA GLU A 275 35.83 -7.77 -11.41
C GLU A 275 36.01 -6.97 -12.70
N PHE A 276 35.13 -6.00 -12.95
CA PHE A 276 35.19 -5.10 -14.10
C PHE A 276 34.83 -3.68 -13.69
N ALA A 277 35.55 -2.70 -14.26
CA ALA A 277 35.23 -1.28 -14.15
C ALA A 277 35.76 -0.54 -15.39
N TYR A 278 34.91 0.26 -16.04
CA TYR A 278 35.26 0.99 -17.26
C TYR A 278 34.53 2.34 -17.36
N GLY A 279 35.27 3.42 -17.57
CA GLY A 279 34.77 4.80 -17.54
C GLY A 279 34.44 5.41 -18.92
N GLN A 280 34.07 4.59 -19.91
CA GLN A 280 33.64 5.08 -21.23
C GLN A 280 32.13 4.91 -21.40
N PHE A 281 31.56 5.62 -22.37
CA PHE A 281 30.15 5.46 -22.74
C PHE A 281 29.86 4.02 -23.15
N GLY A 282 28.72 3.49 -22.71
CA GLY A 282 28.34 2.12 -23.04
C GLY A 282 27.11 1.63 -22.31
N PHE A 283 26.86 0.33 -22.42
CA PHE A 283 25.73 -0.34 -21.80
C PHE A 283 26.05 -1.82 -21.52
N ALA A 284 25.32 -2.40 -20.56
CA ALA A 284 25.33 -3.83 -20.29
C ALA A 284 24.19 -4.54 -21.04
N ARG A 285 24.40 -5.80 -21.41
CA ARG A 285 23.40 -6.70 -22.01
C ARG A 285 23.50 -8.08 -21.35
N LEU A 286 22.35 -8.60 -20.91
CA LEU A 286 22.22 -9.97 -20.43
C LEU A 286 21.68 -10.86 -21.56
N ASP A 287 22.41 -11.92 -21.89
CA ASP A 287 21.99 -12.91 -22.88
C ASP A 287 21.55 -14.19 -22.16
N TYR A 288 20.26 -14.52 -22.32
CA TYR A 288 19.65 -15.73 -21.80
C TYR A 288 19.58 -16.79 -22.89
N TYR A 289 20.16 -17.96 -22.63
CA TYR A 289 20.17 -19.07 -23.59
C TYR A 289 19.19 -20.18 -23.17
N ALA A 290 18.63 -20.88 -24.15
CA ALA A 290 17.67 -21.97 -23.93
C ALA A 290 18.20 -23.10 -23.04
N GLN A 291 19.52 -23.39 -23.07
CA GLN A 291 20.16 -24.36 -22.17
C GLN A 291 20.39 -23.83 -20.74
N GLY A 292 19.79 -22.69 -20.39
CA GLY A 292 19.93 -22.06 -19.08
C GLY A 292 21.21 -21.26 -18.89
N ALA A 293 22.16 -21.22 -19.82
CA ALA A 293 23.33 -20.34 -19.65
C ALA A 293 22.91 -18.86 -19.66
N VAL A 294 23.56 -18.05 -18.82
CA VAL A 294 23.38 -16.59 -18.80
C VAL A 294 24.73 -15.90 -18.89
N TRP A 295 24.81 -14.92 -19.77
CA TRP A 295 26.01 -14.13 -20.01
C TRP A 295 25.74 -12.65 -19.78
N VAL A 296 26.62 -12.00 -19.05
CA VAL A 296 26.70 -10.54 -19.02
C VAL A 296 27.73 -10.07 -20.04
N ASN A 297 27.35 -9.11 -20.86
CA ASN A 297 28.17 -8.48 -21.88
C ASN A 297 28.16 -6.97 -21.66
N TYR A 298 29.33 -6.33 -21.67
CA TYR A 298 29.44 -4.88 -21.67
C TYR A 298 29.95 -4.41 -23.01
N TYR A 299 29.18 -3.51 -23.61
CA TYR A 299 29.55 -2.83 -24.83
C TYR A 299 29.92 -1.38 -24.51
N ALA A 300 31.02 -0.90 -25.06
CA ALA A 300 31.42 0.48 -24.88
C ALA A 300 31.85 1.11 -26.21
N LEU A 301 31.67 2.42 -26.31
CA LEU A 301 32.18 3.17 -27.46
C LEU A 301 33.70 3.15 -27.46
N SER A 302 34.27 2.89 -28.63
CA SER A 302 35.69 3.06 -28.89
C SER A 302 36.11 4.50 -28.54
N PRO A 303 37.36 4.75 -28.13
CA PRO A 303 37.82 6.09 -27.77
C PRO A 303 37.64 7.15 -28.87
N ASP A 304 37.59 6.75 -30.14
CA ASP A 304 37.33 7.61 -31.29
C ASP A 304 35.84 7.81 -31.62
N GLY A 305 34.95 7.13 -30.87
CA GLY A 305 33.50 7.24 -30.95
C GLY A 305 32.86 6.60 -32.18
N ARG A 306 33.61 5.77 -32.93
CA ARG A 306 33.16 5.23 -34.22
C ARG A 306 32.55 3.83 -34.13
N ALA A 307 32.94 3.04 -33.14
CA ALA A 307 32.51 1.65 -32.98
C ALA A 307 32.02 1.39 -31.56
N SER A 308 31.15 0.38 -31.43
CA SER A 308 30.78 -0.20 -30.15
C SER A 308 31.49 -1.54 -30.03
N GLU A 309 32.32 -1.69 -29.02
CA GLU A 309 33.18 -2.86 -28.81
C GLU A 309 32.71 -3.62 -27.56
N LEU A 310 32.79 -4.95 -27.61
CA LEU A 310 32.60 -5.80 -26.44
C LEU A 310 33.84 -5.69 -25.54
N VAL A 311 33.72 -4.98 -24.43
CA VAL A 311 34.85 -4.68 -23.51
C VAL A 311 34.92 -5.61 -22.31
N PHE A 312 33.83 -6.31 -21.98
CA PHE A 312 33.80 -7.35 -20.96
C PHE A 312 32.70 -8.36 -21.26
N ARG A 313 32.99 -9.63 -20.99
CA ARG A 313 32.02 -10.71 -21.11
C ARG A 313 32.29 -11.75 -20.02
N LYS A 314 31.26 -12.12 -19.26
CA LYS A 314 31.34 -13.17 -18.25
C LYS A 314 30.10 -14.05 -18.30
N GLN A 315 30.31 -15.36 -18.21
CA GLN A 315 29.23 -16.30 -17.96
C GLN A 315 28.90 -16.23 -16.47
N ILE A 316 27.69 -15.78 -16.16
CA ILE A 316 27.22 -15.64 -14.77
C ILE A 316 26.34 -16.81 -14.36
N ARG A 317 25.88 -17.61 -15.34
CA ARG A 317 25.19 -18.87 -15.10
C ARG A 317 25.65 -19.93 -16.09
N ASP A 318 26.06 -21.08 -15.56
CA ASP A 318 26.41 -22.23 -16.38
C ASP A 318 25.20 -22.74 -17.16
N ALA A 319 25.46 -23.26 -18.36
CA ALA A 319 24.48 -24.12 -19.03
C ALA A 319 24.29 -25.33 -18.12
N SER A 320 23.07 -25.57 -17.63
CA SER A 320 22.82 -26.85 -17.01
C SER A 320 22.86 -27.89 -18.13
N GLU A 321 23.77 -28.86 -18.06
CA GLU A 321 23.61 -30.10 -18.84
C GLU A 321 22.31 -30.75 -18.36
N GLY A 322 21.19 -30.47 -19.01
CA GLY A 322 19.93 -31.16 -18.81
C GLY A 322 19.32 -31.09 -17.40
N ALA A 323 19.60 -30.06 -16.59
CA ALA A 323 18.75 -29.79 -15.44
C ALA A 323 17.51 -29.03 -15.93
N VAL A 324 16.64 -29.77 -16.64
CA VAL A 324 15.21 -29.61 -16.45
C VAL A 324 15.06 -29.73 -14.94
N GLU A 325 14.76 -28.62 -14.25
CA GLU A 325 14.29 -28.74 -12.88
C GLU A 325 13.22 -29.82 -12.94
N PRO A 326 13.34 -30.94 -12.19
CA PRO A 326 12.41 -32.05 -12.33
C PRO A 326 11.02 -31.44 -12.29
N PRO A 327 10.15 -31.73 -13.29
CA PRO A 327 8.85 -31.09 -13.36
C PRO A 327 8.26 -31.17 -11.96
N PRO A 328 7.80 -30.03 -11.39
CA PRO A 328 7.37 -29.98 -10.00
C PRO A 328 6.50 -31.20 -9.76
N PRO A 329 6.77 -31.98 -8.69
CA PRO A 329 6.15 -33.29 -8.50
C PRO A 329 4.66 -33.13 -8.75
N ALA A 330 4.10 -34.00 -9.60
CA ALA A 330 2.72 -33.89 -10.03
C ALA A 330 1.84 -33.67 -8.80
N ILE A 331 1.23 -32.49 -8.71
CA ILE A 331 0.51 -32.07 -7.52
C ILE A 331 -0.72 -32.97 -7.42
N THR A 332 -0.69 -33.93 -6.52
CA THR A 332 -1.81 -34.81 -6.26
C THR A 332 -2.83 -34.07 -5.42
N ALA A 333 -4.07 -34.09 -5.87
CA ALA A 333 -5.18 -33.52 -5.12
C ALA A 333 -5.41 -34.32 -3.83
N ASP A 334 -5.41 -33.66 -2.68
CA ASP A 334 -5.62 -34.26 -1.35
C ASP A 334 -7.02 -33.96 -0.83
N PHE A 335 -8.04 -34.41 -1.57
CA PHE A 335 -9.43 -34.29 -1.12
C PHE A 335 -9.85 -35.51 -0.30
N SER A 336 -10.54 -35.28 0.82
CA SER A 336 -11.19 -36.35 1.56
C SER A 336 -12.40 -36.89 0.79
N ALA A 337 -12.77 -38.15 1.06
CA ALA A 337 -13.94 -38.76 0.41
C ALA A 337 -15.26 -38.04 0.73
N SER A 338 -15.35 -37.39 1.91
CA SER A 338 -16.51 -36.61 2.33
C SER A 338 -16.47 -35.15 1.87
N LYS A 339 -15.39 -34.69 1.22
CA LYS A 339 -15.13 -33.27 0.88
C LYS A 339 -15.22 -32.33 2.08
N THR A 340 -14.95 -32.88 3.26
CA THR A 340 -14.89 -32.17 4.53
C THR A 340 -13.68 -32.64 5.33
N ARG A 341 -13.15 -31.77 6.19
CA ARG A 341 -12.02 -32.09 7.06
C ARG A 341 -12.32 -31.68 8.48
N ARG A 342 -11.99 -32.55 9.44
CA ARG A 342 -12.05 -32.27 10.87
C ARG A 342 -10.64 -31.99 11.38
N LEU A 343 -10.42 -30.79 11.90
CA LEU A 343 -9.12 -30.32 12.36
C LEU A 343 -9.28 -29.22 13.40
N ARG A 344 -8.18 -28.88 14.08
CA ARG A 344 -8.14 -27.71 14.98
C ARG A 344 -8.24 -26.42 14.18
N LEU A 345 -8.80 -25.37 14.80
CA LEU A 345 -8.85 -24.05 14.17
C LEU A 345 -7.47 -23.43 13.96
N SER A 346 -6.48 -23.81 14.77
CA SER A 346 -5.10 -23.35 14.66
C SER A 346 -4.13 -24.46 15.00
N GLU A 347 -3.00 -24.47 14.30
CA GLU A 347 -1.86 -25.33 14.60
C GLU A 347 -0.97 -24.73 15.71
N VAL A 348 -1.17 -23.44 16.06
CA VAL A 348 -0.42 -22.75 17.11
C VAL A 348 -0.96 -23.16 18.48
N ASP A 349 -0.06 -23.60 19.36
CA ASP A 349 -0.41 -23.89 20.75
C ASP A 349 -0.41 -22.60 21.59
N PHE A 350 -1.60 -22.09 21.87
CA PHE A 350 -1.78 -20.94 22.75
C PHE A 350 -1.86 -21.30 24.23
N SER A 351 -1.68 -22.56 24.63
CA SER A 351 -1.92 -22.98 26.02
C SER A 351 -1.05 -22.23 27.03
N ARG A 352 -1.67 -21.84 28.15
CA ARG A 352 -1.01 -21.15 29.27
C ARG A 352 -1.39 -21.82 30.58
N THR A 353 -0.54 -21.66 31.60
CA THR A 353 -0.89 -22.05 32.97
C THR A 353 -1.96 -21.11 33.54
N PRO A 354 -2.72 -21.48 34.60
CA PRO A 354 -3.71 -20.58 35.20
C PRO A 354 -3.13 -19.24 35.69
N LEU A 355 -1.87 -19.24 36.16
CA LEU A 355 -1.16 -18.01 36.50
C LEU A 355 -0.80 -17.20 35.24
N GLY A 356 -0.40 -17.89 34.17
CA GLY A 356 -0.19 -17.31 32.86
C GLY A 356 -1.44 -16.63 32.32
N GLU A 357 -2.60 -17.30 32.34
CA GLU A 357 -3.88 -16.73 31.91
C GLU A 357 -4.27 -15.48 32.70
N LYS A 358 -3.97 -15.42 34.00
CA LYS A 358 -4.22 -14.19 34.78
C LYS A 358 -3.32 -13.02 34.34
N LEU A 359 -2.08 -13.31 33.95
CA LEU A 359 -1.12 -12.30 33.50
C LEU A 359 -1.41 -11.83 32.07
N TRP A 360 -1.53 -12.79 31.15
CA TRP A 360 -1.66 -12.57 29.71
C TRP A 360 -3.10 -12.30 29.29
N GLY A 361 -4.08 -12.83 30.03
CA GLY A 361 -5.50 -12.84 29.69
C GLY A 361 -5.95 -14.27 29.40
N GLN A 362 -7.26 -14.53 29.44
CA GLN A 362 -7.86 -15.80 29.03
C GLN A 362 -8.05 -15.84 27.50
N HIS A 363 -8.44 -14.71 26.91
CA HIS A 363 -8.71 -14.55 25.48
C HIS A 363 -9.63 -15.65 24.91
N TYR A 364 -9.50 -15.99 23.62
CA TYR A 364 -10.23 -17.06 22.94
C TYR A 364 -9.37 -18.29 22.65
N ARG A 365 -8.33 -18.55 23.45
CA ARG A 365 -7.39 -19.67 23.24
C ARG A 365 -8.08 -21.04 23.13
N ALA A 366 -9.14 -21.25 23.92
CA ALA A 366 -9.94 -22.47 23.85
C ALA A 366 -10.63 -22.63 22.49
N ALA A 367 -11.01 -21.54 21.82
CA ALA A 367 -11.56 -21.58 20.46
C ALA A 367 -10.53 -22.07 19.45
N TYR A 368 -9.33 -21.49 19.46
CA TYR A 368 -8.24 -21.91 18.58
C TYR A 368 -7.84 -23.40 18.77
N ALA A 369 -7.87 -23.89 20.00
CA ALA A 369 -7.59 -25.30 20.30
C ALA A 369 -8.74 -26.28 19.96
N SER A 370 -9.94 -25.78 19.62
CA SER A 370 -11.11 -26.61 19.34
C SER A 370 -11.05 -27.20 17.93
N GLU A 371 -11.54 -28.44 17.80
CA GLU A 371 -11.74 -29.06 16.50
C GLU A 371 -13.06 -28.63 15.86
N ILE A 372 -13.03 -28.46 14.54
CA ILE A 372 -14.20 -28.13 13.72
C ILE A 372 -14.18 -28.97 12.44
N THR A 373 -15.36 -29.30 11.93
CA THR A 373 -15.51 -29.89 10.60
C THR A 373 -15.83 -28.80 9.59
N VAL A 374 -15.00 -28.64 8.57
CA VAL A 374 -15.14 -27.61 7.52
C VAL A 374 -15.18 -28.25 6.13
N PRO A 375 -15.81 -27.60 5.13
CA PRO A 375 -15.70 -28.02 3.74
C PRO A 375 -14.27 -27.85 3.21
N GLU A 376 -13.90 -28.73 2.28
CA GLU A 376 -12.67 -28.59 1.50
C GLU A 376 -12.93 -27.76 0.24
N LEU A 377 -12.17 -26.68 0.04
CA LEU A 377 -12.33 -25.81 -1.11
C LEU A 377 -11.67 -26.41 -2.35
N ASP A 378 -12.50 -26.80 -3.32
CA ASP A 378 -12.08 -27.30 -4.64
C ASP A 378 -12.17 -26.16 -5.67
N LEU A 379 -11.02 -25.53 -5.94
CA LEU A 379 -10.97 -24.33 -6.80
C LEU A 379 -11.45 -24.63 -8.21
N ALA A 380 -11.16 -25.82 -8.74
CA ALA A 380 -11.59 -26.20 -10.07
C ALA A 380 -13.12 -26.39 -10.14
N ALA A 381 -13.71 -27.01 -9.12
CA ALA A 381 -15.17 -27.17 -9.03
C ALA A 381 -15.90 -25.83 -8.90
N GLU A 382 -15.32 -24.87 -8.17
CA GLU A 382 -15.86 -23.51 -8.00
C GLU A 382 -15.55 -22.59 -9.20
N GLY A 383 -14.76 -23.05 -10.17
CA GLY A 383 -14.35 -22.24 -11.32
C GLY A 383 -13.47 -21.04 -10.93
N LEU A 384 -12.64 -21.22 -9.92
CA LEU A 384 -11.75 -20.21 -9.34
C LEU A 384 -10.29 -20.51 -9.64
N VAL A 385 -9.49 -19.48 -9.85
CA VAL A 385 -8.05 -19.58 -10.05
C VAL A 385 -7.32 -18.63 -9.11
N PRO A 386 -6.15 -19.01 -8.56
CA PRO A 386 -5.34 -18.11 -7.77
C PRO A 386 -4.73 -17.02 -8.68
N VAL A 387 -4.70 -15.79 -8.20
CA VAL A 387 -4.25 -14.62 -8.97
C VAL A 387 -3.03 -13.96 -8.35
N LYS A 388 -3.10 -13.60 -7.06
CA LYS A 388 -2.05 -12.82 -6.39
C LYS A 388 -1.95 -13.25 -4.93
N ARG A 389 -0.73 -13.33 -4.40
CA ARG A 389 -0.51 -13.34 -2.94
C ARG A 389 -1.03 -12.02 -2.36
N GLY A 390 -1.56 -12.09 -1.16
CA GLY A 390 -2.00 -10.91 -0.41
C GLY A 390 -1.78 -11.08 1.08
N GLY A 391 -2.35 -10.13 1.83
CA GLY A 391 -2.26 -10.10 3.29
C GLY A 391 -1.23 -9.08 3.76
N GLY A 392 -1.59 -8.35 4.82
CA GLY A 392 -0.73 -7.34 5.44
C GLY A 392 0.24 -7.95 6.45
N PHE A 393 0.62 -7.17 7.46
CA PHE A 393 1.64 -7.51 8.48
C PHE A 393 1.34 -8.76 9.36
N GLN A 394 0.19 -9.43 9.22
CA GLN A 394 -0.22 -10.52 10.13
C GLN A 394 -0.64 -11.84 9.46
N THR A 395 -1.24 -11.82 8.26
CA THR A 395 -1.92 -12.99 7.69
C THR A 395 -1.42 -13.34 6.30
N ASN A 396 -1.19 -14.64 6.03
CA ASN A 396 -1.04 -15.12 4.66
C ASN A 396 -2.41 -15.08 3.99
N SER A 397 -2.56 -14.29 2.93
CA SER A 397 -3.78 -14.29 2.14
C SER A 397 -3.51 -14.64 0.69
N LEU A 398 -4.51 -15.21 0.02
CA LEU A 398 -4.46 -15.52 -1.41
C LEU A 398 -5.69 -14.90 -2.08
N ARG A 399 -5.47 -14.06 -3.09
CA ARG A 399 -6.52 -13.56 -3.96
C ARG A 399 -6.77 -14.60 -5.04
N ILE A 400 -8.03 -14.95 -5.20
CA ILE A 400 -8.53 -15.88 -6.20
C ILE A 400 -9.64 -15.19 -6.99
N GLU A 401 -9.79 -15.55 -8.26
CA GLU A 401 -10.73 -14.92 -9.19
C GLU A 401 -11.47 -16.00 -9.98
N SER A 402 -12.74 -15.71 -10.33
CA SER A 402 -13.42 -16.46 -11.37
C SER A 402 -13.06 -15.90 -12.75
N PRO A 403 -12.41 -16.67 -13.64
CA PRO A 403 -12.09 -16.18 -14.99
C PRO A 403 -13.32 -15.76 -15.81
N THR A 404 -14.49 -16.36 -15.50
CA THR A 404 -15.75 -16.12 -16.21
C THR A 404 -16.45 -14.85 -15.74
N THR A 405 -16.63 -14.68 -14.42
CA THR A 405 -17.37 -13.52 -13.89
C THR A 405 -16.47 -12.34 -13.52
N LYS A 406 -15.15 -12.57 -13.46
CA LYS A 406 -14.13 -11.63 -12.96
C LYS A 406 -14.32 -11.21 -11.50
N ARG A 407 -15.24 -11.85 -10.77
CA ARG A 407 -15.37 -11.68 -9.32
C ARG A 407 -14.18 -12.27 -8.61
N GLN A 408 -13.78 -11.57 -7.55
CA GLN A 408 -12.62 -11.93 -6.76
C GLN A 408 -13.02 -12.24 -5.34
N TYR A 409 -12.23 -13.11 -4.73
CA TYR A 409 -12.38 -13.55 -3.37
C TYR A 409 -11.01 -13.56 -2.70
N THR A 410 -11.02 -13.53 -1.38
CA THR A 410 -9.81 -13.61 -0.57
C THR A 410 -9.91 -14.84 0.31
N LEU A 411 -8.83 -15.62 0.33
CA LEU A 411 -8.58 -16.65 1.34
C LEU A 411 -7.63 -16.03 2.37
N ARG A 412 -8.11 -15.74 3.58
CA ARG A 412 -7.27 -15.23 4.68
C ARG A 412 -7.01 -16.36 5.67
N SER A 413 -5.75 -16.69 5.92
CA SER A 413 -5.36 -17.75 6.86
C SER A 413 -5.92 -17.45 8.25
N VAL A 414 -6.47 -18.48 8.91
CA VAL A 414 -6.89 -18.38 10.34
C VAL A 414 -5.67 -18.22 11.24
N ASP A 415 -4.59 -18.93 10.92
CA ASP A 415 -3.30 -18.78 11.58
C ASP A 415 -2.60 -17.50 11.12
N LYS A 416 -2.17 -16.71 12.10
CA LYS A 416 -1.44 -15.45 11.92
C LYS A 416 0.05 -15.67 12.19
N ASP A 417 0.89 -14.99 11.42
CA ASP A 417 2.35 -15.09 11.51
C ASP A 417 2.93 -13.88 12.24
N ALA A 418 3.33 -14.08 13.50
CA ALA A 418 3.89 -13.01 14.34
C ALA A 418 5.21 -12.45 13.80
N SER A 419 5.97 -13.25 13.04
CA SER A 419 7.25 -12.83 12.47
C SER A 419 7.09 -11.76 11.38
N ARG A 420 5.91 -11.66 10.76
CA ARG A 420 5.57 -10.62 9.77
C ARG A 420 5.24 -9.28 10.42
N THR A 421 4.83 -9.29 11.69
CA THR A 421 4.45 -8.09 12.43
C THR A 421 5.64 -7.39 13.07
N VAL A 422 6.68 -8.15 13.44
CA VAL A 422 7.82 -7.64 14.19
C VAL A 422 9.09 -7.70 13.33
N PRO A 423 9.66 -6.56 12.91
CA PRO A 423 10.87 -6.56 12.10
C PRO A 423 12.12 -6.92 12.94
N TYR A 424 13.15 -7.44 12.29
CA TYR A 424 14.47 -7.61 12.90
C TYR A 424 15.08 -6.24 13.29
N PRO A 425 15.78 -6.10 14.43
CA PRO A 425 16.10 -7.13 15.43
C PRO A 425 15.08 -7.26 16.57
N LEU A 426 13.91 -6.61 16.46
CA LEU A 426 12.88 -6.65 17.50
C LEU A 426 12.14 -8.00 17.56
N ASN A 427 12.29 -8.86 16.54
CA ASN A 427 11.71 -10.20 16.44
C ASN A 427 12.37 -11.24 17.38
N THR A 428 12.69 -10.85 18.60
CA THR A 428 13.14 -11.77 19.65
C THR A 428 12.04 -12.75 20.03
N ASP A 429 12.39 -13.95 20.49
CA ASP A 429 11.41 -15.00 20.87
C ASP A 429 10.35 -14.49 21.86
N LEU A 430 10.73 -13.63 22.82
CA LEU A 430 9.80 -13.04 23.78
C LEU A 430 8.78 -12.10 23.12
N ILE A 431 9.22 -11.30 22.15
CA ILE A 431 8.34 -10.34 21.45
C ILE A 431 7.47 -11.08 20.43
N LEU A 432 7.99 -12.11 19.77
CA LEU A 432 7.20 -12.99 18.90
C LEU A 432 6.16 -13.78 19.69
N ASP A 433 6.48 -14.29 20.88
CA ASP A 433 5.51 -14.96 21.77
C ASP A 433 4.43 -13.96 22.24
N LEU A 434 4.80 -12.73 22.60
CA LEU A 434 3.85 -11.66 22.95
C LEU A 434 2.88 -11.34 21.80
N VAL A 435 3.42 -11.15 20.58
CA VAL A 435 2.60 -10.81 19.41
C VAL A 435 1.77 -11.99 18.92
N GLY A 436 2.33 -13.20 18.97
CA GLY A 436 1.60 -14.43 18.67
C GLY A 436 0.43 -14.65 19.62
N ASP A 437 0.67 -14.54 20.93
CA ASP A 437 -0.35 -14.70 21.97
C ASP A 437 -1.50 -13.69 21.83
N ASN A 438 -1.16 -12.45 21.41
CA ASN A 438 -2.14 -11.39 21.12
C ASN A 438 -3.15 -11.79 20.03
N PHE A 439 -2.80 -12.66 19.09
CA PHE A 439 -3.74 -13.13 18.07
C PHE A 439 -4.91 -13.92 18.66
N SER A 440 -4.70 -14.59 19.78
CA SER A 440 -5.76 -15.35 20.45
C SER A 440 -6.84 -14.47 21.09
N ALA A 441 -6.62 -13.15 21.20
CA ALA A 441 -7.60 -12.19 21.71
C ALA A 441 -8.74 -11.91 20.71
N SER A 442 -8.54 -12.17 19.42
CA SER A 442 -9.61 -12.09 18.42
C SER A 442 -10.34 -13.43 18.31
N HIS A 443 -11.65 -13.45 18.10
CA HIS A 443 -12.36 -14.72 17.99
C HIS A 443 -12.23 -15.27 16.55
N PRO A 444 -11.77 -16.52 16.34
CA PRO A 444 -11.47 -17.03 15.00
C PRO A 444 -12.71 -17.15 14.08
N LEU A 445 -13.90 -17.23 14.66
CA LEU A 445 -15.19 -17.31 13.94
C LEU A 445 -15.98 -15.98 13.95
N ALA A 446 -15.38 -14.87 14.40
CA ALA A 446 -16.09 -13.59 14.57
C ALA A 446 -16.85 -13.17 13.31
N ALA A 447 -16.14 -13.14 12.18
CA ALA A 447 -16.69 -12.72 10.89
C ALA A 447 -17.93 -13.52 10.45
N LEU A 448 -17.98 -14.82 10.78
CA LEU A 448 -19.13 -15.69 10.43
C LEU A 448 -20.42 -15.23 11.12
N ALA A 449 -20.35 -14.82 12.38
CA ALA A 449 -21.52 -14.31 13.13
C ALA A 449 -21.83 -12.85 12.81
N VAL A 450 -20.83 -12.06 12.40
CA VAL A 450 -21.03 -10.66 12.04
C VAL A 450 -21.87 -10.51 10.77
N ALA A 451 -21.71 -11.38 9.76
CA ALA A 451 -22.49 -11.30 8.53
C ALA A 451 -24.03 -11.35 8.77
N PRO A 452 -24.59 -12.37 9.45
CA PRO A 452 -26.03 -12.42 9.75
C PRO A 452 -26.49 -11.32 10.74
N LEU A 453 -25.59 -10.79 11.59
CA LEU A 453 -25.89 -9.62 12.42
C LEU A 453 -25.94 -8.33 11.57
N ALA A 454 -25.04 -8.17 10.61
CA ALA A 454 -24.94 -7.03 9.73
C ALA A 454 -26.15 -6.93 8.79
N GLU A 455 -26.58 -8.06 8.22
CA GLU A 455 -27.83 -8.16 7.45
C GLU A 455 -29.02 -7.63 8.26
N ARG A 456 -29.16 -8.10 9.52
CA ARG A 456 -30.22 -7.63 10.44
C ARG A 456 -30.07 -6.16 10.82
N ALA A 457 -28.85 -5.69 11.06
CA ALA A 457 -28.55 -4.28 11.31
C ALA A 457 -28.78 -3.39 10.07
N GLY A 458 -29.01 -3.97 8.89
CA GLY A 458 -29.19 -3.26 7.64
C GLY A 458 -27.90 -2.60 7.14
N VAL A 459 -26.73 -3.17 7.41
CA VAL A 459 -25.43 -2.67 6.93
C VAL A 459 -24.81 -3.68 5.96
N TYR A 460 -24.05 -3.21 4.98
CA TYR A 460 -23.42 -4.10 4.00
C TYR A 460 -22.38 -5.00 4.65
N HIS A 461 -22.20 -6.19 4.07
CA HIS A 461 -21.29 -7.21 4.58
C HIS A 461 -20.82 -8.15 3.47
N THR A 462 -19.68 -8.80 3.71
CA THR A 462 -19.26 -10.01 2.98
C THR A 462 -19.97 -11.24 3.56
N ASN A 463 -19.84 -12.39 2.90
CA ASN A 463 -20.40 -13.68 3.32
C ASN A 463 -19.27 -14.67 3.61
N PRO A 464 -18.51 -14.46 4.70
CA PRO A 464 -17.34 -15.27 4.99
C PRO A 464 -17.73 -16.73 5.28
N GLN A 465 -16.91 -17.65 4.79
CA GLN A 465 -17.02 -19.08 5.05
C GLN A 465 -15.68 -19.62 5.55
N LEU A 466 -15.71 -20.53 6.50
CA LEU A 466 -14.50 -21.23 6.93
C LEU A 466 -14.28 -22.47 6.06
N VAL A 467 -13.14 -22.54 5.39
CA VAL A 467 -12.81 -23.62 4.46
C VAL A 467 -11.41 -24.19 4.74
N PHE A 468 -11.20 -25.46 4.45
CA PHE A 468 -9.88 -26.05 4.35
C PHE A 468 -9.41 -26.03 2.90
N LEU A 469 -8.18 -25.60 2.63
CA LEU A 469 -7.63 -25.59 1.27
C LEU A 469 -6.65 -26.77 1.09
N PRO A 470 -7.10 -27.91 0.53
CA PRO A 470 -6.20 -29.03 0.28
C PRO A 470 -5.23 -28.73 -0.86
N SER A 471 -4.14 -29.52 -0.92
CA SER A 471 -3.26 -29.56 -2.08
C SER A 471 -4.06 -29.93 -3.32
N GLN A 472 -3.90 -29.19 -4.41
CA GLN A 472 -4.65 -29.38 -5.65
C GLN A 472 -3.94 -28.77 -6.88
N PRO A 473 -4.08 -29.37 -8.09
CA PRO A 473 -3.47 -28.83 -9.30
C PRO A 473 -3.83 -27.37 -9.60
N ALA A 474 -5.07 -26.95 -9.32
CA ALA A 474 -5.57 -25.60 -9.58
C ALA A 474 -4.81 -24.51 -8.80
N LEU A 475 -4.15 -24.87 -7.69
CA LEU A 475 -3.28 -23.95 -6.94
C LEU A 475 -1.91 -23.74 -7.60
N GLY A 476 -1.49 -24.61 -8.52
CA GLY A 476 -0.18 -24.50 -9.18
C GLY A 476 0.97 -24.32 -8.18
N HIS A 477 1.78 -23.28 -8.37
CA HIS A 477 2.92 -22.98 -7.49
C HIS A 477 2.50 -22.50 -6.08
N PHE A 478 1.25 -22.08 -5.87
CA PHE A 478 0.76 -21.66 -4.56
C PHE A 478 0.58 -22.81 -3.57
N ASN A 479 0.60 -24.07 -4.02
CA ASN A 479 0.47 -25.23 -3.12
C ASN A 479 1.50 -25.22 -1.99
N GLU A 480 2.75 -24.82 -2.27
CA GLU A 480 3.82 -24.84 -1.27
C GLU A 480 3.56 -23.92 -0.07
N ASP A 481 2.94 -22.77 -0.31
CA ASP A 481 2.74 -21.75 0.74
C ASP A 481 1.31 -21.74 1.29
N TYR A 482 0.33 -22.25 0.54
CA TYR A 482 -1.08 -22.07 0.87
C TYR A 482 -1.87 -23.37 1.09
N ALA A 483 -1.44 -24.51 0.53
CA ALA A 483 -2.18 -25.75 0.74
C ALA A 483 -2.02 -26.25 2.18
N GLY A 484 -3.03 -26.99 2.66
CA GLY A 484 -2.99 -27.66 3.95
C GLY A 484 -3.40 -26.80 5.15
N ALA A 485 -4.06 -25.66 4.94
CA ALA A 485 -4.44 -24.73 6.01
C ALA A 485 -5.92 -24.33 5.96
N LEU A 486 -6.39 -23.75 7.07
CA LEU A 486 -7.72 -23.16 7.21
C LEU A 486 -7.73 -21.70 6.76
N TYR A 487 -8.77 -21.35 6.02
CA TYR A 487 -8.97 -20.01 5.51
C TYR A 487 -10.38 -19.51 5.79
N LEU A 488 -10.48 -18.22 6.09
CA LEU A 488 -11.69 -17.46 5.85
C LEU A 488 -11.76 -17.14 4.34
N PHE A 489 -12.74 -17.71 3.67
CA PHE A 489 -13.06 -17.47 2.28
C PHE A 489 -14.19 -16.44 2.20
N GLU A 490 -13.92 -15.26 1.65
CA GLU A 490 -14.90 -14.19 1.53
C GLU A 490 -14.76 -13.41 0.22
N GLU A 491 -15.86 -12.76 -0.19
CA GLU A 491 -15.87 -11.85 -1.33
C GLU A 491 -14.85 -10.74 -1.14
N ARG A 492 -14.20 -10.37 -2.24
CA ARG A 492 -13.39 -9.15 -2.33
C ARG A 492 -14.19 -8.10 -3.11
N PRO A 493 -14.95 -7.21 -2.44
CA PRO A 493 -15.74 -6.21 -3.12
C PRO A 493 -14.83 -5.15 -3.75
N ASP A 494 -14.65 -5.22 -5.07
CA ASP A 494 -13.86 -4.32 -5.92
C ASP A 494 -14.49 -4.37 -7.32
N ASP A 495 -14.42 -3.25 -8.05
CA ASP A 495 -14.80 -3.12 -9.46
C ASP A 495 -16.32 -3.27 -9.76
N GLU A 496 -16.67 -3.44 -11.03
CA GLU A 496 -18.03 -3.44 -11.58
C GLU A 496 -18.68 -4.84 -11.57
N HIS A 497 -18.00 -5.85 -11.02
CA HIS A 497 -18.44 -7.25 -11.13
C HIS A 497 -19.50 -7.68 -10.10
N TRP A 498 -19.98 -6.75 -9.26
CA TRP A 498 -20.86 -7.01 -8.11
C TRP A 498 -22.26 -6.38 -8.22
N GLN A 499 -22.71 -6.03 -9.42
CA GLN A 499 -23.96 -5.28 -9.63
C GLN A 499 -25.24 -6.02 -9.17
N ASP A 500 -25.23 -7.35 -9.16
CA ASP A 500 -26.31 -8.21 -8.69
C ASP A 500 -26.22 -8.54 -7.18
N ALA A 501 -25.18 -8.09 -6.47
CA ALA A 501 -24.97 -8.38 -5.06
C ALA A 501 -25.81 -7.45 -4.17
N ASN A 502 -27.00 -7.92 -3.78
CA ASN A 502 -27.91 -7.19 -2.91
C ASN A 502 -27.35 -6.88 -1.51
N TYR A 503 -26.49 -7.75 -0.96
CA TYR A 503 -25.77 -7.53 0.30
C TYR A 503 -24.68 -6.43 0.21
N PHE A 504 -24.37 -5.97 -1.01
CA PHE A 504 -23.62 -4.73 -1.28
C PHE A 504 -24.50 -3.59 -1.80
N GLY A 505 -25.83 -3.78 -1.83
CA GLY A 505 -26.79 -2.79 -2.27
C GLY A 505 -27.00 -2.69 -3.78
N ASN A 506 -26.66 -3.72 -4.54
CA ASN A 506 -26.71 -3.71 -6.00
C ASN A 506 -25.97 -2.50 -6.61
N PRO A 507 -24.68 -2.31 -6.27
CA PRO A 507 -23.93 -1.13 -6.68
C PRO A 507 -23.66 -1.11 -8.18
N GLU A 508 -23.51 0.07 -8.77
CA GLU A 508 -23.02 0.19 -10.15
C GLU A 508 -21.56 -0.25 -10.25
N LYS A 509 -20.76 0.20 -9.29
CA LYS A 509 -19.35 -0.13 -9.09
C LYS A 509 -19.00 -0.10 -7.61
N ILE A 510 -17.95 -0.82 -7.24
CA ILE A 510 -17.34 -0.75 -5.91
C ILE A 510 -15.94 -0.18 -6.03
N VAL A 511 -15.62 0.82 -5.22
CA VAL A 511 -14.32 1.52 -5.25
C VAL A 511 -13.63 1.51 -3.88
N SER A 512 -12.32 1.79 -3.87
CA SER A 512 -11.55 2.03 -2.64
C SER A 512 -11.90 3.38 -2.00
N THR A 513 -11.57 3.56 -0.72
CA THR A 513 -11.75 4.83 -0.01
C THR A 513 -11.02 5.99 -0.70
N PHE A 514 -9.79 5.77 -1.17
CA PHE A 514 -9.03 6.79 -1.89
C PHE A 514 -9.67 7.20 -3.20
N ARG A 515 -10.16 6.24 -3.99
CA ARG A 515 -10.86 6.54 -5.24
C ARG A 515 -12.21 7.21 -5.00
N MET A 516 -12.94 6.83 -3.95
CA MET A 516 -14.16 7.53 -3.54
C MET A 516 -13.87 8.99 -3.15
N LEU A 517 -12.81 9.24 -2.38
CA LEU A 517 -12.38 10.59 -2.02
C LEU A 517 -12.00 11.43 -3.25
N GLU A 518 -11.33 10.83 -4.22
CA GLU A 518 -11.02 11.47 -5.51
C GLU A 518 -12.31 11.83 -6.27
N GLU A 519 -13.20 10.86 -6.46
CA GLU A 519 -14.45 11.05 -7.22
C GLU A 519 -15.38 12.07 -6.54
N THR A 520 -15.53 12.04 -5.21
CA THR A 520 -16.37 12.99 -4.44
C THR A 520 -15.80 14.40 -4.34
N ARG A 521 -14.50 14.60 -4.61
CA ARG A 521 -13.89 15.93 -4.69
C ARG A 521 -13.95 16.50 -6.10
N GLN A 522 -13.88 15.67 -7.13
CA GLN A 522 -13.86 16.11 -8.52
C GLN A 522 -15.25 16.40 -9.07
N GLU A 523 -16.29 15.68 -8.61
CA GLU A 523 -17.62 15.73 -9.20
C GLU A 523 -18.68 16.03 -8.12
N HIS A 524 -19.56 17.01 -8.37
CA HIS A 524 -20.52 17.52 -7.36
C HIS A 524 -21.77 16.64 -7.18
N ASP A 525 -22.04 15.75 -8.12
CA ASP A 525 -23.13 14.78 -8.05
C ASP A 525 -22.73 13.50 -7.27
N GLU A 526 -21.44 13.35 -6.94
CA GLU A 526 -20.87 12.27 -6.14
C GLU A 526 -20.91 12.60 -4.64
N ARG A 527 -21.59 11.78 -3.84
CA ARG A 527 -21.85 12.08 -2.42
C ARG A 527 -21.63 10.89 -1.51
N VAL A 528 -21.20 11.14 -0.28
CA VAL A 528 -21.17 10.09 0.77
C VAL A 528 -22.54 9.98 1.43
N ASP A 529 -23.07 8.76 1.54
CA ASP A 529 -24.27 8.48 2.35
C ASP A 529 -23.89 8.44 3.83
N GLN A 530 -23.85 9.60 4.49
CA GLN A 530 -23.44 9.73 5.88
C GLN A 530 -24.43 9.06 6.86
N HIS A 531 -25.72 8.95 6.53
CA HIS A 531 -26.68 8.20 7.35
C HIS A 531 -26.36 6.71 7.36
N TRP A 532 -26.04 6.13 6.20
CA TRP A 532 -25.59 4.75 6.12
C TRP A 532 -24.27 4.55 6.85
N THR A 533 -23.33 5.49 6.67
CA THR A 533 -22.02 5.46 7.35
C THR A 533 -22.19 5.47 8.87
N LEU A 534 -23.03 6.36 9.41
CA LEU A 534 -23.33 6.45 10.84
C LEU A 534 -23.86 5.13 11.40
N ARG A 535 -24.82 4.51 10.70
CA ARG A 535 -25.37 3.22 11.12
C ARG A 535 -24.30 2.12 11.14
N SER A 536 -23.45 2.06 10.10
CA SER A 536 -22.32 1.12 10.06
C SER A 536 -21.36 1.32 11.24
N ARG A 537 -21.05 2.57 11.60
CA ARG A 537 -20.16 2.89 12.73
C ARG A 537 -20.79 2.57 14.09
N LEU A 538 -22.07 2.87 14.30
CA LEU A 538 -22.77 2.49 15.52
C LEU A 538 -22.88 0.96 15.65
N PHE A 539 -23.07 0.24 14.54
CA PHE A 539 -23.03 -1.23 14.53
C PHE A 539 -21.65 -1.76 14.95
N ASP A 540 -20.56 -1.18 14.43
CA ASP A 540 -19.18 -1.54 14.82
C ASP A 540 -18.96 -1.37 16.34
N LEU A 541 -19.51 -0.32 16.96
CA LEU A 541 -19.45 -0.14 18.43
C LEU A 541 -20.20 -1.23 19.19
N VAL A 542 -21.36 -1.65 18.69
CA VAL A 542 -22.16 -2.73 19.31
C VAL A 542 -21.39 -4.05 19.30
N ILE A 543 -20.75 -4.41 18.18
CA ILE A 543 -19.98 -5.65 18.05
C ILE A 543 -18.52 -5.53 18.52
N GLY A 544 -18.06 -4.32 18.84
CA GLY A 544 -16.71 -4.06 19.36
C GLY A 544 -15.60 -4.18 18.33
N ASP A 545 -15.91 -3.87 17.07
CA ASP A 545 -14.97 -3.95 15.96
C ASP A 545 -14.23 -2.60 15.83
N TRP A 546 -13.05 -2.55 16.45
CA TRP A 546 -12.29 -1.31 16.68
C TRP A 546 -11.33 -0.96 15.55
N ASP A 547 -10.94 -1.93 14.72
CA ASP A 547 -9.92 -1.75 13.69
C ASP A 547 -10.53 -1.27 12.38
N ARG A 548 -10.89 0.01 12.34
CA ARG A 548 -11.60 0.64 11.23
C ARG A 548 -10.81 1.78 10.62
N HIS A 549 -9.74 1.43 9.93
CA HIS A 549 -8.97 2.35 9.09
C HIS A 549 -9.45 2.33 7.63
N ASP A 550 -8.97 3.25 6.80
CA ASP A 550 -9.51 3.53 5.46
C ASP A 550 -9.51 2.31 4.51
N ASP A 551 -8.54 1.40 4.65
CA ASP A 551 -8.47 0.17 3.83
C ASP A 551 -9.50 -0.89 4.23
N GLN A 552 -10.10 -0.77 5.42
CA GLN A 552 -11.16 -1.67 5.90
C GLN A 552 -12.53 -1.36 5.29
N TRP A 553 -12.58 -0.37 4.41
CA TRP A 553 -13.77 0.03 3.71
C TRP A 553 -13.60 -0.14 2.20
N ARG A 554 -14.68 -0.58 1.59
CA ARG A 554 -14.96 -0.40 0.17
C ARG A 554 -16.24 0.40 0.05
N TRP A 555 -16.49 0.98 -1.12
CA TRP A 555 -17.62 1.89 -1.28
C TRP A 555 -18.47 1.49 -2.47
N ALA A 556 -19.70 1.08 -2.19
CA ALA A 556 -20.72 0.84 -3.19
C ALA A 556 -21.25 2.18 -3.71
N ARG A 557 -21.08 2.45 -5.01
CA ARG A 557 -21.69 3.61 -5.67
C ARG A 557 -23.09 3.24 -6.16
N ILE A 558 -24.08 4.02 -5.77
CA ILE A 558 -25.50 3.77 -6.06
C ILE A 558 -26.15 5.07 -6.53
N GLN A 559 -26.82 5.02 -7.68
CA GLN A 559 -27.56 6.17 -8.21
C GLN A 559 -28.87 6.42 -7.44
N ARG A 560 -29.15 7.69 -7.11
CA ARG A 560 -30.42 8.17 -6.57
C ARG A 560 -30.83 9.49 -7.24
N GLY A 561 -31.76 9.39 -8.19
CA GLY A 561 -32.12 10.53 -9.02
C GLY A 561 -30.95 10.89 -9.92
N GLU A 562 -30.54 12.16 -9.91
CA GLU A 562 -29.39 12.65 -10.70
C GLU A 562 -28.06 12.52 -9.97
N ALA A 563 -28.05 12.23 -8.66
CA ALA A 563 -26.85 12.12 -7.85
C ALA A 563 -26.45 10.65 -7.59
N HIS A 564 -25.19 10.45 -7.28
CA HIS A 564 -24.59 9.16 -6.95
C HIS A 564 -24.14 9.16 -5.49
N TYR A 565 -24.44 8.08 -4.78
CA TYR A 565 -24.14 7.95 -3.37
C TYR A 565 -23.20 6.77 -3.11
N TYR A 566 -22.14 7.04 -2.36
CA TYR A 566 -21.23 6.03 -1.85
C TYR A 566 -21.68 5.55 -0.48
N ARG A 567 -21.86 4.23 -0.35
CA ARG A 567 -22.15 3.56 0.90
C ARG A 567 -21.00 2.64 1.30
N PRO A 568 -20.55 2.70 2.56
CA PRO A 568 -19.43 1.87 3.01
C PRO A 568 -19.83 0.39 3.11
N ILE A 569 -18.95 -0.45 2.58
CA ILE A 569 -18.89 -1.91 2.70
C ILE A 569 -17.69 -2.24 3.59
N PRO A 570 -17.92 -2.51 4.89
CA PRO A 570 -16.87 -2.95 5.79
C PRO A 570 -16.30 -4.32 5.39
N ARG A 571 -14.99 -4.46 5.52
CA ARG A 571 -14.22 -5.68 5.29
C ARG A 571 -13.46 -6.08 6.56
N ASP A 572 -12.86 -7.28 6.55
CA ASP A 572 -11.97 -7.77 7.62
C ASP A 572 -12.57 -7.66 9.03
N ARG A 573 -13.64 -8.41 9.27
CA ARG A 573 -14.35 -8.42 10.56
C ARG A 573 -13.62 -9.28 11.62
N ASP A 574 -12.29 -9.36 11.57
CA ASP A 574 -11.50 -10.23 12.45
C ASP A 574 -11.36 -9.67 13.88
N GLN A 575 -11.47 -8.35 14.06
CA GLN A 575 -11.45 -7.66 15.36
C GLN A 575 -12.83 -7.55 16.02
N ALA A 576 -13.90 -8.02 15.39
CA ALA A 576 -15.20 -8.11 16.05
C ALA A 576 -15.11 -9.03 17.27
N PHE A 577 -15.72 -8.60 18.38
CA PHE A 577 -15.69 -9.28 19.68
C PHE A 577 -14.29 -9.42 20.32
N ALA A 578 -13.26 -8.71 19.85
CA ALA A 578 -11.90 -8.88 20.37
C ALA A 578 -11.81 -8.64 21.89
N HIS A 579 -11.19 -9.59 22.61
CA HIS A 579 -11.18 -9.68 24.06
C HIS A 579 -9.76 -9.60 24.64
N TYR A 580 -9.17 -8.40 24.63
CA TYR A 580 -7.85 -8.12 25.20
C TYR A 580 -7.91 -7.93 26.74
N ASP A 581 -8.14 -9.03 27.46
CA ASP A 581 -8.14 -9.11 28.92
C ASP A 581 -6.72 -9.37 29.50
N GLY A 582 -6.61 -9.64 30.80
CA GLY A 582 -5.31 -9.85 31.45
C GLY A 582 -4.60 -8.58 31.95
N LEU A 583 -3.63 -8.79 32.85
CA LEU A 583 -2.88 -7.70 33.49
C LEU A 583 -1.95 -6.97 32.51
N ILE A 584 -1.35 -7.70 31.56
CA ILE A 584 -0.40 -7.10 30.62
C ILE A 584 -1.09 -6.08 29.71
N PHE A 585 -2.28 -6.40 29.18
CA PHE A 585 -3.05 -5.46 28.36
C PHE A 585 -3.62 -4.32 29.20
N ALA A 586 -4.00 -4.57 30.46
CA ALA A 586 -4.38 -3.51 31.39
C ALA A 586 -3.28 -2.48 31.60
N PHE A 587 -2.03 -2.93 31.70
CA PHE A 587 -0.86 -2.05 31.79
C PHE A 587 -0.50 -1.41 30.44
N ALA A 588 -0.49 -2.18 29.35
CA ALA A 588 -0.14 -1.70 28.02
C ALA A 588 -1.01 -0.52 27.57
N ARG A 589 -2.31 -0.52 27.91
CA ARG A 589 -3.26 0.59 27.67
C ARG A 589 -2.85 1.93 28.33
N GLN A 590 -1.94 1.91 29.30
CA GLN A 590 -1.43 3.11 29.97
C GLN A 590 -0.16 3.67 29.33
N LEU A 591 0.55 2.87 28.52
CA LEU A 591 1.88 3.22 27.99
C LEU A 591 1.84 4.14 26.77
N SER A 592 0.82 4.01 25.93
CA SER A 592 0.69 4.80 24.70
C SER A 592 -0.77 5.08 24.37
N VAL A 593 -1.00 6.04 23.47
CA VAL A 593 -2.35 6.30 22.92
C VAL A 593 -2.80 5.14 22.03
N LYS A 594 -1.92 4.65 21.14
CA LYS A 594 -2.24 3.57 20.18
C LYS A 594 -2.65 2.27 20.85
N SER A 595 -2.09 1.94 22.03
CA SER A 595 -2.45 0.72 22.77
C SER A 595 -3.78 0.82 23.51
N LYS A 596 -4.44 1.99 23.56
CA LYS A 596 -5.71 2.18 24.29
C LYS A 596 -6.89 1.42 23.69
N GLN A 597 -6.79 0.97 22.46
CA GLN A 597 -7.82 0.20 21.76
C GLN A 597 -7.82 -1.30 22.12
N TRP A 598 -6.72 -1.84 22.65
CA TRP A 598 -6.63 -3.23 23.08
C TRP A 598 -7.40 -3.46 24.38
N ARG A 599 -8.72 -3.52 24.27
CA ARG A 599 -9.67 -3.62 25.40
C ARG A 599 -10.36 -4.97 25.40
N PRO A 600 -10.81 -5.44 26.58
CA PRO A 600 -11.69 -6.59 26.63
C PRO A 600 -13.07 -6.24 26.04
N PHE A 601 -13.66 -7.16 25.28
CA PHE A 601 -15.04 -7.06 24.83
C PHE A 601 -16.00 -7.20 26.02
N THR A 602 -16.41 -6.05 26.57
CA THR A 602 -17.34 -5.97 27.70
C THR A 602 -18.43 -4.94 27.42
N THR A 603 -19.43 -4.84 28.29
CA THR A 603 -20.50 -3.84 28.16
C THR A 603 -20.00 -2.40 28.23
N GLN A 604 -18.86 -2.16 28.88
CA GLN A 604 -18.26 -0.83 29.01
C GLN A 604 -17.19 -0.60 27.92
N LEU A 605 -17.43 0.38 27.05
CA LEU A 605 -16.43 0.81 26.06
C LEU A 605 -15.32 1.68 26.70
N GLY A 606 -15.58 2.24 27.88
CA GLY A 606 -14.76 3.28 28.49
C GLY A 606 -14.85 4.59 27.68
N ARG A 607 -13.79 5.39 27.66
CA ARG A 607 -13.79 6.66 26.90
C ARG A 607 -13.88 6.40 25.39
N ILE A 608 -14.89 6.97 24.75
CA ILE A 608 -15.24 6.65 23.36
C ILE A 608 -14.13 6.98 22.36
N HIS A 609 -13.46 8.13 22.48
CA HIS A 609 -12.36 8.55 21.59
C HIS A 609 -11.18 7.56 21.55
N TRP A 610 -11.00 6.76 22.61
CA TRP A 610 -10.00 5.69 22.61
C TRP A 610 -10.52 4.38 22.03
N ALA A 611 -11.83 4.14 22.09
CA ALA A 611 -12.47 2.99 21.46
C ALA A 611 -12.60 3.17 19.94
N THR A 612 -12.63 4.43 19.46
CA THR A 612 -12.73 4.78 18.03
C THR A 612 -11.43 5.33 17.45
N TYR A 613 -10.29 5.17 18.14
CA TYR A 613 -9.02 5.79 17.75
C TYR A 613 -8.59 5.47 16.32
N ASN A 614 -8.67 4.19 15.90
CA ASN A 614 -8.30 3.79 14.54
C ASN A 614 -9.25 4.32 13.44
N ALA A 615 -10.48 4.66 13.80
CA ALA A 615 -11.48 5.23 12.89
C ALA A 615 -11.56 6.75 12.95
N TYR A 616 -10.78 7.39 13.82
CA TYR A 616 -10.93 8.82 14.11
C TYR A 616 -10.95 9.70 12.86
N LEU A 617 -9.99 9.50 11.94
CA LEU A 617 -9.91 10.27 10.70
C LEU A 617 -11.08 9.97 9.75
N PHE A 618 -11.45 8.68 9.64
CA PHE A 618 -12.60 8.25 8.85
C PHE A 618 -13.89 8.91 9.37
N ASP A 619 -14.12 8.85 10.67
CA ASP A 619 -15.33 9.36 11.32
C ASP A 619 -15.42 10.89 11.21
N GLN A 620 -14.30 11.60 11.37
CA GLN A 620 -14.22 13.04 11.16
C GLN A 620 -14.47 13.45 9.70
N SER A 621 -14.18 12.58 8.73
CA SER A 621 -14.39 12.89 7.31
C SER A 621 -15.83 12.64 6.87
N PHE A 622 -16.46 11.60 7.41
CA PHE A 622 -17.70 11.05 6.85
C PHE A 622 -18.95 11.17 7.74
N LEU A 623 -18.85 11.82 8.91
CA LEU A 623 -19.99 12.06 9.82
C LEU A 623 -20.22 13.55 10.13
N THR A 624 -19.73 14.43 9.26
CA THR A 624 -19.70 15.88 9.45
C THR A 624 -21.05 16.57 9.32
N THR A 625 -22.00 16.00 8.57
CA THR A 625 -23.33 16.61 8.31
C THR A 625 -24.37 16.24 9.38
N MET A 626 -24.11 15.20 10.18
CA MET A 626 -25.13 14.57 11.02
C MET A 626 -25.43 15.38 12.29
N GLU A 627 -26.72 15.64 12.55
CA GLU A 627 -27.22 16.24 13.78
C GLU A 627 -27.62 15.15 14.79
N TRP A 628 -27.76 15.48 16.08
CA TRP A 628 -28.13 14.49 17.11
C TRP A 628 -29.39 13.69 16.77
N LYS A 629 -30.36 14.30 16.07
CA LYS A 629 -31.58 13.60 15.62
C LYS A 629 -31.29 12.48 14.62
N ASP A 630 -30.27 12.61 13.79
CA ASP A 630 -29.86 11.57 12.83
C ASP A 630 -29.21 10.40 13.56
N TRP A 631 -28.45 10.69 14.61
CA TRP A 631 -27.91 9.69 15.52
C TRP A 631 -29.02 8.93 16.24
N GLN A 632 -30.04 9.62 16.75
CA GLN A 632 -31.21 8.99 17.38
C GLN A 632 -31.94 8.04 16.43
N GLN A 633 -32.09 8.41 15.15
CA GLN A 633 -32.69 7.52 14.15
C GLN A 633 -31.84 6.27 13.89
N ALA A 634 -30.51 6.41 13.80
CA ALA A 634 -29.61 5.28 13.65
C ALA A 634 -29.60 4.36 14.89
N ILE A 635 -29.68 4.93 16.10
CA ILE A 635 -29.82 4.19 17.36
C ILE A 635 -31.13 3.39 17.36
N GLU A 636 -32.27 4.05 17.09
CA GLU A 636 -33.58 3.41 17.07
C GLU A 636 -33.63 2.28 16.05
N HIS A 637 -33.06 2.50 14.86
CA HIS A 637 -32.95 1.46 13.84
C HIS A 637 -32.20 0.22 14.38
N LEU A 638 -31.00 0.39 14.92
CA LEU A 638 -30.23 -0.74 15.44
C LEU A 638 -30.89 -1.41 16.65
N GLN A 639 -31.54 -0.64 17.53
CA GLN A 639 -32.26 -1.20 18.68
C GLN A 639 -33.49 -2.02 18.28
N THR A 640 -34.16 -1.65 17.19
CA THR A 640 -35.36 -2.32 16.70
C THR A 640 -35.07 -3.50 15.78
N THR A 641 -33.98 -3.45 15.00
CA THR A 641 -33.65 -4.52 14.04
C THR A 641 -32.75 -5.61 14.62
N LEU A 642 -31.83 -5.27 15.53
CA LEU A 642 -31.02 -6.25 16.25
C LEU A 642 -31.79 -6.81 17.46
N THR A 643 -32.88 -7.54 17.23
CA THR A 643 -33.70 -8.13 18.30
C THR A 643 -32.93 -9.21 19.08
N ASP A 644 -33.42 -9.56 20.28
CA ASP A 644 -32.81 -10.62 21.08
C ASP A 644 -32.82 -11.97 20.38
N GLU A 645 -33.92 -12.28 19.67
CA GLU A 645 -34.09 -13.47 18.83
C GLU A 645 -33.18 -13.41 17.61
N GLY A 646 -33.05 -12.24 16.97
CA GLY A 646 -32.16 -12.03 15.83
C GLY A 646 -30.70 -12.28 16.19
N ILE A 647 -30.28 -11.84 17.39
CA ILE A 647 -28.95 -12.12 17.93
C ILE A 647 -28.78 -13.63 18.21
N GLU A 648 -29.77 -14.31 18.80
CA GLU A 648 -29.67 -15.77 19.01
C GLU A 648 -29.52 -16.53 17.68
N GLN A 649 -30.37 -16.20 16.71
CA GLN A 649 -30.39 -16.85 15.40
C GLN A 649 -29.09 -16.63 14.63
N ALA A 650 -28.55 -15.40 14.63
CA ALA A 650 -27.30 -15.10 13.94
C ALA A 650 -26.14 -15.99 14.41
N PHE A 651 -26.04 -16.25 15.72
CA PHE A 651 -25.02 -17.18 16.25
C PHE A 651 -25.37 -18.64 15.98
N ALA A 652 -26.64 -19.04 16.10
CA ALA A 652 -27.06 -20.41 15.83
C ALA A 652 -26.87 -20.83 14.36
N GLU A 653 -27.03 -19.88 13.43
CA GLU A 653 -26.79 -20.05 12.00
C GLU A 653 -25.28 -20.14 11.68
N ALA A 654 -24.46 -19.32 12.35
CA ALA A 654 -23.05 -19.14 11.99
C ALA A 654 -22.08 -20.05 12.75
N TRP A 655 -22.35 -20.38 14.01
CA TRP A 655 -21.36 -21.02 14.90
C TRP A 655 -21.77 -22.46 15.24
N PRO A 656 -20.91 -23.46 14.97
CA PRO A 656 -21.14 -24.82 15.41
C PRO A 656 -20.77 -25.01 16.89
N GLU A 657 -21.13 -26.17 17.44
CA GLU A 657 -20.57 -26.61 18.72
C GLU A 657 -19.07 -26.95 18.57
N PRO A 658 -18.23 -26.73 19.61
CA PRO A 658 -18.57 -26.26 20.96
C PRO A 658 -18.64 -24.73 21.12
N PHE A 659 -18.37 -23.95 20.06
CA PHE A 659 -18.28 -22.49 20.12
C PHE A 659 -19.63 -21.85 20.50
N LEU A 660 -20.72 -22.41 19.97
CA LEU A 660 -22.07 -21.93 20.25
C LEU A 660 -22.44 -22.02 21.74
N SER A 661 -22.12 -23.13 22.41
CA SER A 661 -22.41 -23.29 23.84
C SER A 661 -21.37 -22.65 24.75
N ARG A 662 -20.09 -22.64 24.36
CA ARG A 662 -18.99 -22.13 25.20
C ARG A 662 -18.80 -20.62 25.10
N ASP A 663 -18.73 -20.09 23.88
CA ASP A 663 -18.23 -18.74 23.62
C ASP A 663 -19.37 -17.74 23.35
N ALA A 664 -20.38 -18.16 22.58
CA ALA A 664 -21.48 -17.28 22.18
C ALA A 664 -22.28 -16.66 23.34
N PRO A 665 -22.56 -17.32 24.49
CA PRO A 665 -23.40 -16.74 25.53
C PRO A 665 -22.90 -15.38 26.06
N ALA A 666 -21.59 -15.26 26.33
CA ALA A 666 -20.99 -14.02 26.84
C ALA A 666 -20.98 -12.91 25.77
N ILE A 667 -20.73 -13.29 24.51
CA ILE A 667 -20.71 -12.36 23.38
C ILE A 667 -22.11 -11.82 23.11
N LYS A 668 -23.11 -12.70 23.00
CA LYS A 668 -24.53 -12.33 22.83
C LYS A 668 -25.02 -11.41 23.94
N GLN A 669 -24.68 -11.74 25.19
CA GLN A 669 -25.03 -10.88 26.33
C GLN A 669 -24.42 -9.49 26.21
N THR A 670 -23.16 -9.39 25.80
CA THR A 670 -22.47 -8.11 25.63
C THR A 670 -23.08 -7.29 24.49
N ILE A 671 -23.39 -7.91 23.34
CA ILE A 671 -24.07 -7.25 22.21
C ILE A 671 -25.42 -6.67 22.66
N ARG A 672 -26.26 -7.47 23.34
CA ARG A 672 -27.57 -7.01 23.85
C ARG A 672 -27.43 -5.81 24.76
N LEU A 673 -26.51 -5.88 25.71
CA LEU A 673 -26.32 -4.81 26.70
C LEU A 673 -25.76 -3.54 26.06
N ARG A 674 -24.85 -3.66 25.08
CA ARG A 674 -24.37 -2.51 24.29
C ARG A 674 -25.47 -1.89 23.44
N ARG A 675 -26.25 -2.70 22.72
CA ARG A 675 -27.44 -2.24 21.97
C ARG A 675 -28.42 -1.50 22.87
N ASN A 676 -28.71 -2.03 24.05
CA ASN A 676 -29.63 -1.39 25.01
C ASN A 676 -29.08 -0.07 25.56
N GLN A 677 -27.75 0.09 25.66
CA GLN A 677 -27.08 1.31 26.13
C GLN A 677 -26.65 2.23 24.99
N LEU A 678 -27.02 1.93 23.75
CA LEU A 678 -26.46 2.55 22.56
C LEU A 678 -26.69 4.06 22.51
N GLU A 679 -27.80 4.56 23.07
CA GLU A 679 -28.06 6.00 23.16
C GLU A 679 -26.98 6.75 23.97
N ALA A 680 -26.61 6.23 25.15
CA ALA A 680 -25.57 6.84 25.97
C ALA A 680 -24.18 6.76 25.32
N ILE A 681 -23.88 5.62 24.68
CA ILE A 681 -22.62 5.40 23.94
C ILE A 681 -22.53 6.38 22.77
N ALA A 682 -23.60 6.47 21.98
CA ALA A 682 -23.70 7.33 20.81
C ALA A 682 -23.70 8.81 21.18
N ARG A 683 -24.25 9.20 22.34
CA ARG A 683 -24.21 10.59 22.80
C ARG A 683 -22.79 11.04 23.13
N ASP A 684 -22.03 10.24 23.89
CA ASP A 684 -20.61 10.53 24.19
C ASP A 684 -19.80 10.62 22.88
N TYR A 685 -20.11 9.76 21.92
CA TYR A 685 -19.46 9.76 20.61
C TYR A 685 -19.79 10.99 19.76
N TYR A 686 -21.07 11.33 19.67
CA TYR A 686 -21.55 12.52 18.96
C TYR A 686 -20.92 13.79 19.54
N GLU A 687 -20.92 13.94 20.87
CA GLU A 687 -20.31 15.11 21.53
C GLU A 687 -18.80 15.20 21.28
N PHE A 688 -18.11 14.06 21.20
CA PHE A 688 -16.70 14.03 20.83
C PHE A 688 -16.47 14.53 19.39
N LEU A 689 -17.24 14.03 18.41
CA LEU A 689 -17.10 14.42 17.00
C LEU A 689 -17.63 15.82 16.71
N ALA A 690 -18.72 16.25 17.36
CA ALA A 690 -19.36 17.54 17.12
C ALA A 690 -18.59 18.72 17.70
N ARG A 691 -17.59 18.46 18.57
CA ARG A 691 -16.79 19.50 19.22
C ARG A 691 -15.93 20.28 18.22
N GLU A 692 -15.31 19.61 17.27
CA GLU A 692 -14.46 20.17 16.22
C GLU A 692 -14.82 19.49 14.91
N VAL A 693 -15.32 20.27 13.95
CA VAL A 693 -15.87 19.73 12.70
C VAL A 693 -15.17 20.36 11.50
N ASP A 694 -14.65 19.49 10.64
CA ASP A 694 -14.11 19.86 9.34
C ASP A 694 -15.21 19.81 8.28
N ILE A 695 -15.33 20.87 7.49
CA ILE A 695 -16.24 20.98 6.36
C ILE A 695 -15.36 21.19 5.12
N LEU A 696 -15.38 20.19 4.24
CA LEU A 696 -14.61 20.19 3.01
C LEU A 696 -15.45 20.71 1.85
N GLY A 697 -14.85 21.54 1.00
CA GLY A 697 -15.30 21.80 -0.36
C GLY A 697 -14.88 20.68 -1.30
N THR A 698 -14.80 21.03 -2.57
CA THR A 698 -14.47 20.20 -3.73
C THR A 698 -13.21 20.76 -4.40
N ASP A 699 -12.72 20.10 -5.44
CA ASP A 699 -11.64 20.66 -6.26
C ASP A 699 -12.18 21.71 -7.28
N GLU A 700 -13.48 22.02 -7.23
CA GLU A 700 -14.16 23.08 -8.00
C GLU A 700 -14.49 24.29 -7.11
N LYS A 701 -14.98 25.36 -7.72
CA LYS A 701 -15.34 26.61 -7.04
C LYS A 701 -16.56 26.44 -6.11
N ASP A 702 -16.34 26.53 -4.80
CA ASP A 702 -17.38 26.44 -3.78
C ASP A 702 -17.75 27.78 -3.11
N LEU A 703 -19.00 27.86 -2.68
CA LEU A 703 -19.52 28.93 -1.83
C LEU A 703 -19.86 28.39 -0.45
N PHE A 704 -19.08 28.79 0.55
CA PHE A 704 -19.35 28.60 1.97
C PHE A 704 -20.20 29.76 2.49
N LEU A 705 -21.48 29.51 2.72
CA LEU A 705 -22.39 30.45 3.36
C LEU A 705 -22.50 30.13 4.86
N ILE A 706 -21.93 31.00 5.68
CA ILE A 706 -21.85 30.85 7.13
C ILE A 706 -22.71 31.92 7.79
N GLU A 707 -23.82 31.52 8.41
CA GLU A 707 -24.80 32.44 8.99
C GLU A 707 -24.85 32.26 10.51
N ARG A 708 -24.39 33.28 11.24
CA ARG A 708 -24.50 33.34 12.70
C ARG A 708 -25.91 33.77 13.09
N GLN A 709 -26.63 32.90 13.80
CA GLN A 709 -28.03 33.08 14.19
C GLN A 709 -28.10 33.37 15.70
N GLY A 710 -27.72 34.60 16.07
CA GLY A 710 -27.50 34.97 17.46
C GLY A 710 -26.29 34.27 18.08
N ASN A 711 -26.10 34.42 19.40
CA ASN A 711 -24.87 33.98 20.07
C ASN A 711 -24.74 32.44 20.22
N GLY A 712 -25.83 31.69 20.01
CA GLY A 712 -25.89 30.25 20.31
C GLY A 712 -25.81 29.34 19.09
N GLN A 713 -26.03 29.86 17.88
CA GLN A 713 -26.25 29.03 16.70
C GLN A 713 -25.50 29.57 15.47
N THR A 714 -24.98 28.67 14.64
CA THR A 714 -24.38 29.01 13.35
C THR A 714 -24.80 27.98 12.32
N ARG A 715 -25.44 28.41 11.23
CA ARG A 715 -25.76 27.53 10.11
C ARG A 715 -24.67 27.65 9.06
N VAL A 716 -24.10 26.52 8.64
CA VAL A 716 -23.13 26.49 7.54
C VAL A 716 -23.74 25.72 6.38
N ARG A 717 -23.69 26.33 5.20
CA ARG A 717 -24.13 25.74 3.95
C ARG A 717 -23.03 25.84 2.91
N VAL A 718 -22.77 24.77 2.18
CA VAL A 718 -21.79 24.75 1.09
C VAL A 718 -22.54 24.48 -0.22
N PHE A 719 -22.28 25.32 -1.21
CA PHE A 719 -22.86 25.22 -2.54
C PHE A 719 -21.76 25.10 -3.58
N ASN A 720 -21.94 24.22 -4.56
CA ASN A 720 -21.20 24.34 -5.82
C ASN A 720 -21.66 25.63 -6.52
N THR A 721 -20.71 26.32 -7.17
CA THR A 721 -21.01 27.49 -7.98
C THR A 721 -20.57 27.36 -9.43
N ASN A 722 -21.36 27.93 -10.33
CA ASN A 722 -20.95 28.05 -11.73
C ASN A 722 -19.83 29.10 -11.90
N LYS A 723 -19.30 29.23 -13.12
CA LYS A 723 -18.27 30.24 -13.47
C LYS A 723 -18.65 31.70 -13.15
N LYS A 724 -19.90 31.99 -12.80
CA LYS A 724 -20.39 33.31 -12.39
C LYS A 724 -20.67 33.41 -10.88
N ALA A 725 -20.25 32.42 -10.08
CA ALA A 725 -20.52 32.31 -8.65
C ALA A 725 -22.02 32.19 -8.29
N GLU A 726 -22.87 31.74 -9.23
CA GLU A 726 -24.27 31.46 -8.94
C GLU A 726 -24.43 30.06 -8.34
N ARG A 727 -25.30 29.92 -7.33
CA ARG A 727 -25.53 28.65 -6.62
C ARG A 727 -26.19 27.62 -7.52
N GLU A 728 -25.53 26.48 -7.76
CA GLU A 728 -26.09 25.39 -8.56
C GLU A 728 -26.67 24.27 -7.70
N ALA A 729 -25.88 23.75 -6.75
CA ALA A 729 -26.29 22.61 -5.92
C ALA A 729 -25.87 22.78 -4.46
N LEU A 730 -26.74 22.38 -3.52
CA LEU A 730 -26.41 22.29 -2.09
C LEU A 730 -25.66 20.99 -1.83
N LEU A 731 -24.42 21.11 -1.33
CA LEU A 731 -23.53 20.00 -1.01
C LEU A 731 -23.56 19.66 0.49
N TYR A 732 -23.62 20.70 1.33
CA TYR A 732 -23.58 20.58 2.78
C TYR A 732 -24.56 21.57 3.43
N ASP A 733 -25.26 21.15 4.49
CA ASP A 733 -26.08 22.01 5.34
C ASP A 733 -26.14 21.46 6.75
N ARG A 734 -25.69 22.24 7.74
CA ARG A 734 -25.79 21.87 9.15
C ARG A 734 -26.00 23.10 10.03
N LEU A 735 -26.85 22.96 11.04
CA LEU A 735 -26.98 23.92 12.13
C LEU A 735 -26.08 23.49 13.31
N PHE A 736 -25.09 24.31 13.63
CA PHE A 736 -24.18 24.10 14.75
C PHE A 736 -24.67 24.84 16.00
N LEU A 737 -24.61 24.16 17.14
CA LEU A 737 -24.95 24.70 18.46
C LEU A 737 -23.67 25.01 19.24
N SER A 738 -23.58 26.20 19.81
CA SER A 738 -22.37 26.67 20.54
C SER A 738 -22.10 25.90 21.84
N GLU A 739 -23.12 25.22 22.36
CA GLU A 739 -22.96 24.33 23.51
C GLU A 739 -22.21 23.05 23.13
N GLU A 740 -22.44 22.51 21.93
CA GLU A 740 -21.87 21.25 21.43
C GLU A 740 -20.55 21.47 20.68
N THR A 741 -20.52 22.44 19.77
CA THR A 741 -19.37 22.73 18.90
C THR A 741 -18.49 23.84 19.48
N LYS A 742 -17.19 23.79 19.22
CA LYS A 742 -16.20 24.81 19.62
C LYS A 742 -15.49 25.41 18.42
N VAL A 743 -15.17 24.59 17.43
CA VAL A 743 -14.47 25.03 16.21
C VAL A 743 -15.12 24.40 14.98
N ILE A 744 -15.26 25.20 13.93
CA ILE A 744 -15.60 24.77 12.59
C ILE A 744 -14.43 25.14 11.68
N HIS A 745 -13.88 24.18 10.95
CA HIS A 745 -12.89 24.43 9.90
C HIS A 745 -13.57 24.30 8.54
N CYS A 746 -13.53 25.33 7.71
CA CYS A 746 -14.04 25.30 6.35
C CYS A 746 -12.85 25.30 5.38
N TYR A 747 -12.71 24.25 4.57
CA TYR A 747 -11.60 24.06 3.63
C TYR A 747 -12.08 24.23 2.20
N GLY A 748 -11.55 25.22 1.47
CA GLY A 748 -11.87 25.49 0.06
C GLY A 748 -11.27 24.46 -0.92
N LEU A 749 -10.07 23.96 -0.61
CA LEU A 749 -9.29 22.99 -1.41
C LEU A 749 -8.57 23.56 -2.64
N ALA A 750 -9.20 23.69 -3.82
CA ALA A 750 -8.44 23.88 -5.07
C ALA A 750 -8.73 25.16 -5.87
N ASP A 751 -10.00 25.42 -6.22
CA ASP A 751 -10.38 26.55 -7.10
C ASP A 751 -10.57 27.86 -6.29
N ASP A 752 -11.09 28.92 -6.92
CA ASP A 752 -11.27 30.24 -6.30
C ASP A 752 -12.50 30.29 -5.34
N ASP A 753 -12.39 29.77 -4.12
CA ASP A 753 -13.53 29.61 -3.22
C ASP A 753 -14.04 30.92 -2.60
N ILE A 754 -15.32 30.92 -2.19
CA ILE A 754 -15.98 32.08 -1.61
C ILE A 754 -16.47 31.76 -0.20
N PHE A 755 -15.94 32.48 0.80
CA PHE A 755 -16.34 32.35 2.20
C PHE A 755 -17.21 33.52 2.64
N GLN A 756 -18.52 33.34 2.55
CA GLN A 756 -19.49 34.37 2.93
C GLN A 756 -19.96 34.20 4.39
N VAL A 757 -19.33 34.94 5.30
CA VAL A 757 -19.75 35.02 6.72
C VAL A 757 -20.76 36.16 6.93
N ARG A 758 -21.90 35.84 7.55
CA ARG A 758 -23.00 36.78 7.86
C ARG A 758 -23.44 36.66 9.32
N GLY A 759 -24.01 37.76 9.83
CA GLY A 759 -24.53 37.85 11.19
C GLY A 759 -23.52 38.47 12.15
N ASP A 760 -23.94 39.53 12.82
CA ASP A 760 -23.18 40.19 13.88
C ASP A 760 -23.65 39.67 15.24
N VAL A 761 -22.72 39.15 16.03
CA VAL A 761 -22.99 38.47 17.30
C VAL A 761 -21.92 38.86 18.33
N GLU A 762 -22.29 38.91 19.60
CA GLU A 762 -21.37 39.30 20.67
C GLU A 762 -20.36 38.17 20.98
N TYR A 763 -20.84 36.92 20.91
CA TYR A 763 -20.06 35.70 21.06
C TYR A 763 -20.50 34.70 20.00
N GLY A 764 -19.57 33.92 19.47
CA GLY A 764 -19.88 32.90 18.48
C GLY A 764 -18.82 31.80 18.44
N LEU A 765 -19.12 30.74 17.69
CA LEU A 765 -18.18 29.66 17.40
C LEU A 765 -16.92 30.21 16.72
N ARG A 766 -15.77 29.61 17.03
CA ARG A 766 -14.57 29.85 16.23
C ARG A 766 -14.77 29.20 14.86
N ILE A 767 -14.52 29.96 13.82
CA ILE A 767 -14.63 29.50 12.43
C ILE A 767 -13.30 29.82 11.76
N ASP A 768 -12.61 28.77 11.35
CA ASP A 768 -11.35 28.87 10.63
C ASP A 768 -11.66 28.67 9.14
N LEU A 769 -11.35 29.68 8.32
CA LEU A 769 -11.50 29.63 6.88
C LEU A 769 -10.12 29.29 6.31
N VAL A 770 -10.02 28.12 5.69
CA VAL A 770 -8.78 27.58 5.16
C VAL A 770 -8.91 27.54 3.64
N GLY A 771 -8.19 28.43 2.99
CA GLY A 771 -8.15 28.52 1.54
C GLY A 771 -7.42 27.37 0.87
N GLY A 772 -7.50 27.36 -0.46
CA GLY A 772 -6.92 26.38 -1.37
C GLY A 772 -5.70 26.86 -2.15
N GLU A 773 -5.47 26.24 -3.31
CA GLU A 773 -4.47 26.70 -4.29
C GLU A 773 -4.95 27.92 -5.13
N GLY A 774 -6.25 28.21 -5.12
CA GLY A 774 -6.91 29.31 -5.83
C GLY A 774 -6.84 30.68 -5.15
N GLU A 775 -7.47 31.68 -5.77
CA GLU A 775 -7.65 33.03 -5.21
C GLU A 775 -8.98 33.13 -4.42
N ASP A 776 -8.95 32.68 -3.17
CA ASP A 776 -10.14 32.64 -2.29
C ASP A 776 -10.57 34.03 -1.77
N THR A 777 -11.88 34.23 -1.59
CA THR A 777 -12.49 35.53 -1.22
C THR A 777 -13.44 35.52 -0.03
#